data_AF-T0PM22-F1
#
_entry.id   AF-T0PM22-F1
#
_cell.length_a   1.000
_cell.length_b   1.000
_cell.length_c   1.000
_cell.angle_alpha   90.00
_cell.angle_beta   90.00
_cell.angle_gamma   90.00
#
_symmetry.space_group_name_H-M   'P 1'
#
loop_
_entity.id
_entity.type
_entity.pdbx_description
1 polymer ?
#
loop_
_entity_poly.entity_id
_entity_poly.type
_entity_poly.pdbx_seq_one_letter_code
_entity_poly.pdbx_strand_id
1 'polypeptide(L)'
;MASQHFTEALKQAFGAGAENASVAASQVAALVLNNKELDLNAAAQQLAAALADNDANTRQIVCAVIAAIAENKEARVEPYLAPLLGALLDLYTDKKMQVRAPAAAAAKAIVQAANHNALRVLLPQIFSGLDRTKKWQTKEGALNLINDLAELHPVQLSRCLPDIMPNASEQIWDTRPEVKKAAHALMIKACGTASNADIEPFIPALISCIANPAEVSECVHKLASTTFVKTVEAPALAIMEPLLVRGLNENKTSVKRQTAVIIDNMCKLVEDPAEAMLFTPKVLPTLKRIIESVADPECRDVCKRAHETLFMAAGSVELSEDETKVEFSSILEALKFSLAGDANGKKATIDDATLNFVAGCGLYLTVARNFKPDEWSQSVRPYFGAFMKDADIPHVTKAFREKCYKDNKVKVADDVVQDDVGEDLCDCEFSLAYGGMILLNNARMNLKKGHRYGLCGPNGCGKSTLMRAIANGQLEGFPSKDELKTVYVEHNLQAEEADLSVVDFVLNDPDFKDMPRKEVTDTLSSVGFTDAMQAQAVGSLSGGWKMKLELARAMLQKADILLLDEPTNHLDVANVAWLENYLTSMTTITSLIVSHDSGFLDNVCTNIIHYEKNRKLKTYVGNMSKFVELRPEAKAYYDLDAATIAFKFPEPGFLADIKNKGKPIIRLTDCSYTYPGCAKPSINNISITCALSSRIAVIGPNGAGKSTMIKMLTGETEPTQGSVWKHPAMRFAYVAQHAFHHIEQHLDISANQYIQWRFQSGEDKELMAKETRKLTPEEKELLSKPVNWEGEKRVFESIENRRKLKKSFEYEVKWMKLPDTENSWIPREKLEKWGFDKILQIADDREAARANMQARPVTALAVQKHLDNFGLGAEFGTHSRMRGLSGGQKVKVVLAAAMWLNPHILVLDEPTNFLDRDSLGALAGAIKEFGGGVVMISHNREFTDALAIETWNVVAGQLSIEGQVAEDKTKIEQIDAEESVDAFGNKVVTKVKRKLTRKELKAKLKAKKDAEKRGEYYSDSDLDGYEE
;
A
#
# COMPACT_ATOMS: atom_id res chain seq x y z
N MET A 1 69.29 -19.38 7.33
CA MET A 1 69.72 -18.66 8.55
C MET A 1 68.56 -17.92 9.22
N ALA A 2 67.78 -17.09 8.51
CA ALA A 2 66.62 -16.38 9.08
C ALA A 2 65.61 -17.28 9.83
N SER A 3 65.16 -18.38 9.23
CA SER A 3 64.21 -19.31 9.87
C SER A 3 64.80 -20.05 11.08
N GLN A 4 66.12 -20.26 11.13
CA GLN A 4 66.80 -20.84 12.29
C GLN A 4 66.84 -19.86 13.46
N HIS A 5 67.14 -18.58 13.21
CA HIS A 5 67.07 -17.52 14.22
C HIS A 5 65.66 -17.34 14.77
N PHE A 6 64.63 -17.42 13.93
CA PHE A 6 63.24 -17.39 14.40
C PHE A 6 62.92 -18.59 15.30
N THR A 7 63.34 -19.80 14.91
CA THR A 7 63.14 -21.02 15.71
C THR A 7 63.84 -20.92 17.06
N GLU A 8 65.05 -20.37 17.11
CA GLU A 8 65.80 -20.15 18.36
C GLU A 8 65.15 -19.08 19.25
N ALA A 9 64.68 -17.98 18.66
CA ALA A 9 63.97 -16.94 19.38
C ALA A 9 62.65 -17.44 19.97
N LEU A 10 61.89 -18.27 19.24
CA LEU A 10 60.70 -18.94 19.76
C LEU A 10 61.04 -19.85 20.96
N LYS A 11 62.09 -20.66 20.85
CA LYS A 11 62.54 -21.52 21.97
C LYS A 11 62.96 -20.72 23.19
N GLN A 12 63.67 -19.61 22.99
CA GLN A 12 64.05 -18.70 24.08
C GLN A 12 62.81 -18.05 24.70
N ALA A 13 61.85 -17.62 23.89
CA ALA A 13 60.61 -17.04 24.35
C ALA A 13 59.80 -18.05 25.19
N PHE A 14 59.71 -19.32 24.80
CA PHE A 14 59.01 -20.36 25.57
C PHE A 14 59.66 -20.66 26.93
N GLY A 15 60.97 -20.39 27.06
CA GLY A 15 61.69 -20.47 28.33
C GLY A 15 61.47 -19.28 29.27
N ALA A 16 60.80 -18.22 28.82
CA ALA A 16 60.50 -17.05 29.66
C ALA A 16 59.41 -17.37 30.69
N GLY A 17 59.59 -16.86 31.92
CA GLY A 17 58.56 -16.91 32.96
C GLY A 17 57.33 -16.05 32.59
N ALA A 18 56.18 -16.34 33.20
CA ALA A 18 54.90 -15.71 32.87
C ALA A 18 54.91 -14.16 32.91
N GLU A 19 55.70 -13.54 33.80
CA GLU A 19 55.84 -12.09 33.90
C GLU A 19 56.60 -11.45 32.72
N ASN A 20 57.46 -12.22 32.04
CA ASN A 20 58.26 -11.77 30.90
C ASN A 20 57.68 -12.21 29.54
N ALA A 21 56.53 -12.90 29.53
CA ALA A 21 55.91 -13.46 28.33
C ALA A 21 55.60 -12.39 27.27
N SER A 22 55.11 -11.20 27.67
CA SER A 22 54.79 -10.10 26.74
C SER A 22 56.04 -9.47 26.11
N VAL A 23 57.12 -9.34 26.88
CA VAL A 23 58.40 -8.82 26.39
C VAL A 23 59.04 -9.81 25.42
N ALA A 24 59.06 -11.10 25.76
CA ALA A 24 59.55 -12.16 24.89
C ALA A 24 58.72 -12.26 23.60
N ALA A 25 57.39 -12.13 23.70
CA ALA A 25 56.51 -12.10 22.54
C ALA A 25 56.81 -10.92 21.60
N SER A 26 57.03 -9.73 22.16
CA SER A 26 57.37 -8.53 21.39
C SER A 26 58.71 -8.65 20.65
N GLN A 27 59.70 -9.32 21.26
CA GLN A 27 60.99 -9.58 20.62
C GLN A 27 60.86 -10.55 19.43
N VAL A 28 60.07 -11.61 19.58
CA VAL A 28 59.79 -12.56 18.48
C VAL A 28 59.00 -11.87 17.37
N ALA A 29 58.00 -11.06 17.72
CA ALA A 29 57.25 -10.27 16.74
C ALA A 29 58.16 -9.31 15.97
N ALA A 30 59.06 -8.58 16.65
CA ALA A 30 60.02 -7.70 16.00
C ALA A 30 60.94 -8.42 15.00
N LEU A 31 61.28 -9.70 15.24
CA LEU A 31 62.05 -10.49 14.28
C LEU A 31 61.26 -10.80 13.00
N VAL A 32 59.98 -11.13 13.14
CA VAL A 32 59.08 -11.33 12.00
C VAL A 32 58.97 -10.03 11.20
N LEU A 33 58.79 -8.89 11.89
CA LEU A 33 58.59 -7.57 11.29
C LEU A 33 59.85 -6.99 10.64
N ASN A 34 61.03 -7.23 11.19
CA ASN A 34 62.26 -6.66 10.66
C ASN A 34 62.91 -7.52 9.57
N ASN A 35 62.60 -8.81 9.50
CA ASN A 35 63.25 -9.74 8.56
C ASN A 35 62.35 -10.05 7.37
N LYS A 36 62.65 -9.45 6.21
CA LYS A 36 61.91 -9.67 4.95
C LYS A 36 62.23 -11.01 4.27
N GLU A 37 63.30 -11.69 4.66
CA GLU A 37 63.71 -12.99 4.10
C GLU A 37 63.20 -14.19 4.93
N LEU A 38 62.41 -13.94 5.98
CA LEU A 38 61.85 -15.01 6.80
C LEU A 38 60.79 -15.79 6.01
N ASP A 39 60.92 -17.13 6.03
CA ASP A 39 59.89 -18.02 5.51
C ASP A 39 58.66 -18.03 6.44
N LEU A 40 57.64 -17.27 6.06
CA LEU A 40 56.42 -17.10 6.83
C LEU A 40 55.54 -18.35 6.87
N ASN A 41 55.63 -19.23 5.86
CA ASN A 41 54.94 -20.52 5.88
C ASN A 41 55.53 -21.44 6.97
N ALA A 42 56.86 -21.55 7.00
CA ALA A 42 57.54 -22.32 8.04
C ALA A 42 57.30 -21.72 9.43
N ALA A 43 57.31 -20.38 9.55
CA ALA A 43 57.02 -19.70 10.80
C ALA A 43 55.59 -20.00 11.30
N ALA A 44 54.58 -19.90 10.43
CA ALA A 44 53.19 -20.18 10.79
C ALA A 44 52.94 -21.65 11.18
N GLN A 45 53.62 -22.59 10.53
CA GLN A 45 53.58 -24.01 10.94
C GLN A 45 54.15 -24.22 12.34
N GLN A 46 55.24 -23.52 12.70
CA GLN A 46 55.80 -23.57 14.05
C GLN A 46 54.85 -22.95 15.08
N LEU A 47 54.19 -21.83 14.76
CA LEU A 47 53.17 -21.21 15.62
C LEU A 47 51.97 -22.14 15.81
N ALA A 48 51.48 -22.77 14.73
CA ALA A 48 50.40 -23.75 14.79
C ALA A 48 50.76 -24.97 15.65
N ALA A 49 51.98 -25.50 15.51
CA ALA A 49 52.46 -26.61 16.33
C ALA A 49 52.55 -26.21 17.81
N ALA A 50 53.04 -25.01 18.11
CA ALA A 50 53.13 -24.51 19.48
C ALA A 50 51.75 -24.23 20.13
N LEU A 51 50.73 -23.87 19.35
CA LEU A 51 49.35 -23.77 19.84
C LEU A 51 48.79 -25.12 20.29
N ALA A 52 49.25 -26.22 19.68
CA ALA A 52 48.87 -27.59 20.01
C ALA A 52 49.81 -28.28 21.01
N ASP A 53 50.81 -27.58 21.54
CA ASP A 53 51.78 -28.16 22.48
C ASP A 53 51.11 -28.62 23.78
N ASN A 54 51.67 -29.61 24.46
CA ASN A 54 51.16 -30.08 25.76
C ASN A 54 51.48 -29.09 26.90
N ASP A 55 52.54 -28.30 26.78
CA ASP A 55 52.94 -27.31 27.79
C ASP A 55 52.07 -26.04 27.74
N ALA A 56 51.53 -25.66 28.90
CA ALA A 56 50.64 -24.52 29.03
C ALA A 56 51.38 -23.17 28.96
N ASN A 57 52.66 -23.12 29.35
CA ASN A 57 53.46 -21.89 29.22
C ASN A 57 53.75 -21.61 27.74
N THR A 58 54.12 -22.65 26.99
CA THR A 58 54.30 -22.60 25.53
C THR A 58 53.04 -22.08 24.83
N ARG A 59 51.86 -22.66 25.13
CA ARG A 59 50.58 -22.19 24.56
C ARG A 59 50.23 -20.76 24.93
N GLN A 60 50.52 -20.33 26.17
CA GLN A 60 50.30 -18.95 26.59
C GLN A 60 51.18 -17.96 25.82
N ILE A 61 52.48 -18.26 25.70
CA ILE A 61 53.47 -17.39 25.07
C ILE A 61 53.25 -17.30 23.57
N VAL A 62 52.93 -18.41 22.89
CA VAL A 62 52.62 -18.36 21.45
C VAL A 62 51.38 -17.52 21.15
N CYS A 63 50.36 -17.55 22.02
CA CYS A 63 49.20 -16.66 21.86
C CYS A 63 49.62 -15.18 21.95
N ALA A 64 50.48 -14.83 22.92
CA ALA A 64 51.01 -13.48 23.04
C ALA A 64 51.88 -13.08 21.83
N VAL A 65 52.67 -14.00 21.28
CA VAL A 65 53.45 -13.78 20.05
C VAL A 65 52.51 -13.48 18.87
N ILE A 66 51.46 -14.28 18.69
CA ILE A 66 50.50 -14.08 17.60
C ILE A 66 49.79 -12.73 17.74
N ALA A 67 49.36 -12.37 18.95
CA ALA A 67 48.76 -11.07 19.22
C ALA A 67 49.70 -9.92 18.84
N ALA A 68 50.96 -9.98 19.30
CA ALA A 68 51.96 -8.96 19.01
C ALA A 68 52.29 -8.86 17.51
N ILE A 69 52.32 -9.97 16.76
CA ILE A 69 52.50 -9.94 15.30
C ILE A 69 51.29 -9.27 14.63
N ALA A 70 50.07 -9.65 15.01
CA ALA A 70 48.85 -9.12 14.42
C ALA A 70 48.67 -7.60 14.67
N GLU A 71 48.97 -7.12 15.88
CA GLU A 71 48.82 -5.71 16.26
C GLU A 71 49.62 -4.72 15.37
N ASN A 72 50.65 -5.20 14.68
CA ASN A 72 51.46 -4.38 13.76
C ASN A 72 50.82 -4.17 12.39
N LYS A 73 49.70 -4.85 12.08
CA LYS A 73 48.89 -4.66 10.86
C LYS A 73 49.68 -4.76 9.55
N GLU A 74 50.69 -5.63 9.51
CA GLU A 74 51.49 -5.82 8.31
C GLU A 74 50.83 -6.80 7.34
N ALA A 75 50.50 -6.35 6.12
CA ALA A 75 49.77 -7.18 5.16
C ALA A 75 50.47 -8.51 4.83
N ARG A 76 51.81 -8.57 4.85
CA ARG A 76 52.54 -9.81 4.49
C ARG A 76 52.28 -10.98 5.45
N VAL A 77 51.94 -10.73 6.72
CA VAL A 77 51.79 -11.80 7.73
C VAL A 77 50.35 -12.32 7.78
N GLU A 78 49.40 -11.53 7.32
CA GLU A 78 47.96 -11.80 7.42
C GLU A 78 47.52 -13.13 6.78
N PRO A 79 47.99 -13.53 5.57
CA PRO A 79 47.64 -14.81 4.96
C PRO A 79 48.00 -16.02 5.81
N TYR A 80 49.00 -15.89 6.67
CA TYR A 80 49.52 -16.96 7.50
C TYR A 80 48.93 -16.97 8.92
N LEU A 81 48.42 -15.82 9.39
CA LEU A 81 47.74 -15.71 10.68
C LEU A 81 46.26 -16.09 10.59
N ALA A 82 45.57 -15.76 9.51
CA ALA A 82 44.14 -16.05 9.34
C ALA A 82 43.77 -17.53 9.57
N PRO A 83 44.53 -18.54 9.07
CA PRO A 83 44.24 -19.95 9.33
C PRO A 83 44.41 -20.38 10.80
N LEU A 84 45.15 -19.62 11.62
CA LEU A 84 45.37 -19.94 13.04
C LEU A 84 44.15 -19.65 13.92
N LEU A 85 43.16 -18.90 13.42
CA LEU A 85 41.94 -18.55 14.16
C LEU A 85 41.20 -19.78 14.71
N GLY A 86 41.08 -20.85 13.92
CA GLY A 86 40.41 -22.08 14.36
C GLY A 86 41.12 -22.73 15.55
N ALA A 87 42.46 -22.78 15.51
CA ALA A 87 43.27 -23.33 16.60
C ALA A 87 43.22 -22.45 17.87
N LEU A 88 43.20 -21.11 17.71
CA LEU A 88 43.04 -20.17 18.82
C LEU A 88 41.67 -20.32 19.50
N LEU A 89 40.61 -20.51 18.72
CA LEU A 89 39.26 -20.76 19.22
C LEU A 89 39.15 -22.06 20.04
N ASP A 90 39.90 -23.10 19.69
CA ASP A 90 39.96 -24.33 20.47
C ASP A 90 40.57 -24.13 21.88
N LEU A 91 41.52 -23.19 22.00
CA LEU A 91 42.17 -22.83 23.26
C LEU A 91 41.28 -22.03 24.22
N TYR A 92 40.10 -21.54 23.79
CA TYR A 92 39.13 -20.90 24.69
C TYR A 92 38.64 -21.89 25.76
N THR A 93 38.79 -23.18 25.49
CA THR A 93 38.38 -24.27 26.38
C THR A 93 39.54 -24.94 27.10
N ASP A 94 40.74 -24.35 27.04
CA ASP A 94 41.95 -24.90 27.66
C ASP A 94 41.72 -25.16 29.16
N LYS A 95 42.33 -26.23 29.69
CA LYS A 95 42.23 -26.56 31.12
C LYS A 95 42.86 -25.47 32.01
N LYS A 96 43.85 -24.74 31.50
CA LYS A 96 44.58 -23.70 32.23
C LYS A 96 44.01 -22.32 31.90
N MET A 97 43.51 -21.63 32.93
CA MET A 97 42.92 -20.30 32.76
C MET A 97 43.90 -19.27 32.17
N GLN A 98 45.20 -19.41 32.46
CA GLN A 98 46.25 -18.51 31.95
C GLN A 98 46.42 -18.54 30.43
N VAL A 99 45.90 -19.56 29.73
CA VAL A 99 45.97 -19.67 28.26
C VAL A 99 44.74 -19.05 27.58
N ARG A 100 43.57 -19.11 28.24
CA ARG A 100 42.28 -18.70 27.63
C ARG A 100 42.25 -17.22 27.26
N ALA A 101 42.66 -16.35 28.18
CA ALA A 101 42.64 -14.90 27.94
C ALA A 101 43.64 -14.46 26.85
N PRO A 102 44.90 -14.95 26.83
CA PRO A 102 45.81 -14.72 25.71
C PRO A 102 45.31 -15.24 24.37
N ALA A 103 44.69 -16.43 24.34
CA ALA A 103 44.11 -16.97 23.10
C ALA A 103 43.00 -16.05 22.55
N ALA A 104 42.14 -15.53 23.43
CA ALA A 104 41.09 -14.58 23.04
C ALA A 104 41.66 -13.23 22.57
N ALA A 105 42.70 -12.71 23.23
CA ALA A 105 43.38 -11.50 22.80
C ALA A 105 44.03 -11.68 21.41
N ALA A 106 44.68 -12.82 21.16
CA ALA A 106 45.30 -13.14 19.88
C ALA A 106 44.27 -13.24 18.74
N ALA A 107 43.16 -13.95 18.97
CA ALA A 107 42.10 -14.06 17.98
C ALA A 107 41.48 -12.69 17.64
N LYS A 108 41.26 -11.85 18.67
CA LYS A 108 40.76 -10.48 18.48
C LYS A 108 41.76 -9.60 17.73
N ALA A 109 43.05 -9.72 18.02
CA ALA A 109 44.10 -8.96 17.33
C ALA A 109 44.15 -9.32 15.83
N ILE A 110 44.01 -10.59 15.46
CA ILE A 110 43.91 -11.01 14.05
C ILE A 110 42.70 -10.35 13.37
N VAL A 111 41.53 -10.40 14.01
CA VAL A 111 40.30 -9.79 13.47
C VAL A 111 40.43 -8.27 13.30
N GLN A 112 41.07 -7.57 14.25
CA GLN A 112 41.28 -6.12 14.20
C GLN A 112 42.36 -5.67 13.21
N ALA A 113 43.30 -6.55 12.89
CA ALA A 113 44.38 -6.31 11.95
C ALA A 113 44.00 -6.68 10.51
N ALA A 114 42.90 -7.41 10.33
CA ALA A 114 42.54 -7.93 9.04
C ALA A 114 42.13 -6.84 8.06
N ASN A 115 42.42 -7.10 6.79
CA ASN A 115 41.89 -6.39 5.67
C ASN A 115 40.37 -6.49 5.65
N HIS A 116 39.72 -5.34 5.53
CA HIS A 116 38.26 -5.23 5.56
C HIS A 116 37.56 -6.04 4.45
N ASN A 117 38.26 -6.43 3.38
CA ASN A 117 37.71 -7.26 2.30
C ASN A 117 38.06 -8.76 2.44
N ALA A 118 38.76 -9.16 3.52
CA ALA A 118 39.14 -10.55 3.78
C ALA A 118 38.10 -11.35 4.59
N LEU A 119 36.91 -10.80 4.84
CA LEU A 119 35.87 -11.46 5.67
C LEU A 119 35.52 -12.87 5.17
N ARG A 120 35.47 -13.09 3.84
CA ARG A 120 35.20 -14.43 3.27
C ARG A 120 36.33 -15.44 3.50
N VAL A 121 37.51 -15.01 3.91
CA VAL A 121 38.62 -15.88 4.36
C VAL A 121 38.52 -16.16 5.86
N LEU A 122 38.17 -15.16 6.67
CA LEU A 122 38.11 -15.27 8.13
C LEU A 122 36.86 -16.03 8.61
N LEU A 123 35.69 -15.74 8.03
CA LEU A 123 34.41 -16.29 8.49
C LEU A 123 34.39 -17.83 8.51
N PRO A 124 34.88 -18.57 7.50
CA PRO A 124 34.96 -20.03 7.57
C PRO A 124 35.78 -20.55 8.76
N GLN A 125 36.89 -19.86 9.10
CA GLN A 125 37.70 -20.22 10.26
C GLN A 125 36.95 -19.98 11.58
N ILE A 126 36.19 -18.89 11.66
CA ILE A 126 35.36 -18.57 12.83
C ILE A 126 34.17 -19.53 12.94
N PHE A 127 33.51 -19.87 11.83
CA PHE A 127 32.39 -20.82 11.77
C PHE A 127 32.79 -22.22 12.24
N SER A 128 34.05 -22.63 12.05
CA SER A 128 34.56 -23.90 12.60
C SER A 128 34.42 -24.00 14.13
N GLY A 129 34.40 -22.86 14.83
CA GLY A 129 34.15 -22.78 16.28
C GLY A 129 32.68 -22.92 16.67
N LEU A 130 31.74 -22.81 15.73
CA LEU A 130 30.29 -22.96 15.94
C LEU A 130 29.78 -24.39 15.74
N ASP A 131 30.67 -25.30 15.30
CA ASP A 131 30.33 -26.70 15.08
C ASP A 131 29.75 -27.34 16.36
N ARG A 132 28.80 -28.28 16.18
CA ARG A 132 28.09 -28.95 17.28
C ARG A 132 29.02 -29.69 18.24
N THR A 133 30.18 -30.14 17.78
CA THR A 133 31.20 -30.85 18.57
C THR A 133 32.01 -29.93 19.49
N LYS A 134 32.01 -28.62 19.22
CA LYS A 134 32.77 -27.63 20.00
C LYS A 134 32.05 -27.31 21.31
N LYS A 135 32.83 -26.97 22.35
CA LYS A 135 32.27 -26.59 23.66
C LYS A 135 31.73 -25.15 23.61
N TRP A 136 30.82 -24.86 24.54
CA TRP A 136 30.09 -23.59 24.58
C TRP A 136 30.98 -22.34 24.64
N GLN A 137 32.15 -22.39 25.30
CA GLN A 137 33.07 -21.24 25.35
C GLN A 137 33.67 -20.91 23.98
N THR A 138 33.98 -21.94 23.17
CA THR A 138 34.46 -21.76 21.81
C THR A 138 33.37 -21.19 20.92
N LYS A 139 32.13 -21.68 21.07
CA LYS A 139 30.95 -21.16 20.35
C LYS A 139 30.68 -19.69 20.69
N GLU A 140 30.63 -19.35 21.98
CA GLU A 140 30.47 -17.98 22.47
C GLU A 140 31.60 -17.08 21.95
N GLY A 141 32.84 -17.57 22.00
CA GLY A 141 34.01 -16.87 21.46
C GLY A 141 33.89 -16.57 19.96
N ALA A 142 33.49 -17.56 19.16
CA ALA A 142 33.30 -17.40 17.72
C ALA A 142 32.19 -16.38 17.41
N LEU A 143 31.04 -16.43 18.11
CA LEU A 143 29.96 -15.45 17.96
C LEU A 143 30.43 -14.03 18.29
N ASN A 144 31.22 -13.87 19.36
CA ASN A 144 31.77 -12.58 19.75
C ASN A 144 32.78 -12.03 18.73
N LEU A 145 33.58 -12.87 18.07
CA LEU A 145 34.49 -12.43 17.00
C LEU A 145 33.73 -11.91 15.77
N ILE A 146 32.60 -12.54 15.39
CA ILE A 146 31.74 -12.02 14.31
C ILE A 146 31.11 -10.69 14.75
N ASN A 147 30.76 -10.56 16.03
CA ASN A 147 30.22 -9.34 16.60
C ASN A 147 31.23 -8.17 16.60
N ASP A 148 32.52 -8.47 16.78
CA ASP A 148 33.63 -7.52 16.63
C ASP A 148 33.81 -7.13 15.15
N LEU A 149 33.72 -8.08 14.20
CA LEU A 149 33.74 -7.79 12.76
C LEU A 149 32.59 -6.87 12.34
N ALA A 150 31.41 -7.01 12.98
CA ALA A 150 30.27 -6.16 12.71
C ALA A 150 30.49 -4.69 13.15
N GLU A 151 31.32 -4.45 14.18
CA GLU A 151 31.71 -3.08 14.57
C GLU A 151 32.75 -2.49 13.63
N LEU A 152 33.75 -3.30 13.26
CA LEU A 152 34.90 -2.85 12.48
C LEU A 152 34.54 -2.62 11.02
N HIS A 153 33.73 -3.51 10.44
CA HIS A 153 33.49 -3.61 9.01
C HIS A 153 32.00 -3.83 8.70
N PRO A 154 31.11 -2.90 9.10
CA PRO A 154 29.66 -3.09 8.98
C PRO A 154 29.20 -3.29 7.52
N VAL A 155 29.76 -2.51 6.58
CA VAL A 155 29.42 -2.61 5.15
C VAL A 155 29.82 -3.96 4.57
N GLN A 156 30.98 -4.49 4.96
CA GLN A 156 31.47 -5.76 4.43
C GLN A 156 30.80 -6.96 5.09
N LEU A 157 30.44 -6.82 6.37
CA LEU A 157 29.68 -7.84 7.09
C LEU A 157 28.26 -7.97 6.52
N SER A 158 27.60 -6.87 6.13
CA SER A 158 26.25 -6.92 5.58
C SER A 158 26.16 -7.82 4.35
N ARG A 159 27.15 -7.74 3.44
CA ARG A 159 27.27 -8.59 2.24
C ARG A 159 27.60 -10.06 2.54
N CYS A 160 27.98 -10.37 3.78
CA CYS A 160 28.23 -11.73 4.27
C CYS A 160 27.06 -12.29 5.10
N LEU A 161 25.97 -11.54 5.30
CA LEU A 161 24.79 -12.02 6.03
C LEU A 161 24.20 -13.33 5.50
N PRO A 162 24.15 -13.63 4.18
CA PRO A 162 23.68 -14.92 3.69
C PRO A 162 24.44 -16.12 4.28
N ASP A 163 25.73 -15.95 4.60
CA ASP A 163 26.56 -17.00 5.20
C ASP A 163 26.47 -16.99 6.74
N ILE A 164 26.33 -15.79 7.35
CA ILE A 164 26.27 -15.62 8.82
C ILE A 164 24.92 -16.08 9.38
N MET A 165 23.81 -15.72 8.73
CA MET A 165 22.45 -15.92 9.24
C MET A 165 22.12 -17.39 9.55
N PRO A 166 22.40 -18.38 8.66
CA PRO A 166 22.15 -19.79 8.97
C PRO A 166 22.95 -20.28 10.17
N ASN A 167 24.25 -19.93 10.22
CA ASN A 167 25.16 -20.34 11.28
C ASN A 167 24.78 -19.74 12.64
N ALA A 168 24.41 -18.45 12.68
CA ALA A 168 24.00 -17.77 13.90
C ALA A 168 22.60 -18.22 14.38
N SER A 169 21.67 -18.45 13.45
CA SER A 169 20.30 -18.91 13.77
C SER A 169 20.29 -20.28 14.44
N GLU A 170 21.19 -21.19 14.07
CA GLU A 170 21.32 -22.49 14.73
C GLU A 170 21.72 -22.34 16.20
N GLN A 171 22.58 -21.37 16.54
CA GLN A 171 23.07 -21.15 17.90
C GLN A 171 22.02 -20.52 18.84
N ILE A 172 20.97 -19.88 18.31
CA ILE A 172 19.82 -19.41 19.10
C ILE A 172 19.13 -20.59 19.83
N TRP A 173 19.22 -21.79 19.28
CA TRP A 173 18.62 -23.00 19.85
C TRP A 173 19.57 -23.78 20.76
N ASP A 174 20.78 -23.27 21.06
CA ASP A 174 21.73 -23.96 21.94
C ASP A 174 21.16 -24.15 23.35
N THR A 175 21.52 -25.24 24.01
CA THR A 175 21.09 -25.51 25.39
C THR A 175 21.67 -24.53 26.41
N ARG A 176 22.81 -23.89 26.11
CA ARG A 176 23.50 -22.98 27.03
C ARG A 176 23.00 -21.54 26.92
N PRO A 177 22.58 -20.90 28.03
CA PRO A 177 22.12 -19.51 28.03
C PRO A 177 23.15 -18.51 27.50
N GLU A 178 24.44 -18.74 27.76
CA GLU A 178 25.54 -17.87 27.33
C GLU A 178 25.65 -17.81 25.81
N VAL A 179 25.59 -18.99 25.16
CA VAL A 179 25.63 -19.10 23.68
C VAL A 179 24.39 -18.48 23.06
N LYS A 180 23.20 -18.72 23.65
CA LYS A 180 21.94 -18.10 23.20
C LYS A 180 22.01 -16.58 23.24
N LYS A 181 22.52 -16.02 24.34
CA LYS A 181 22.68 -14.57 24.52
C LYS A 181 23.66 -13.98 23.51
N ALA A 182 24.80 -14.64 23.29
CA ALA A 182 25.79 -14.22 22.29
C ALA A 182 25.22 -14.28 20.86
N ALA A 183 24.47 -15.34 20.52
CA ALA A 183 23.85 -15.51 19.20
C ALA A 183 22.78 -14.44 18.95
N HIS A 184 21.94 -14.16 19.94
CA HIS A 184 20.93 -13.11 19.84
C HIS A 184 21.55 -11.71 19.68
N ALA A 185 22.61 -11.41 20.44
CA ALA A 185 23.34 -10.15 20.32
C ALA A 185 23.98 -9.98 18.94
N LEU A 186 24.61 -11.05 18.41
CA LEU A 186 25.17 -11.07 17.05
C LEU A 186 24.07 -10.82 16.02
N MET A 187 22.93 -11.50 16.12
CA MET A 187 21.84 -11.38 15.14
C MET A 187 21.28 -9.96 15.06
N ILE A 188 21.06 -9.30 16.21
CA ILE A 188 20.59 -7.90 16.21
C ILE A 188 21.58 -7.02 15.47
N LYS A 189 22.86 -7.14 15.81
CA LYS A 189 23.88 -6.26 15.27
C LYS A 189 24.18 -6.53 13.80
N ALA A 190 24.29 -7.80 13.43
CA ALA A 190 24.53 -8.25 12.07
C ALA A 190 23.36 -7.82 11.17
N CYS A 191 22.10 -8.04 11.56
CA CYS A 191 20.93 -7.57 10.81
C CYS A 191 20.91 -6.04 10.68
N GLY A 192 21.33 -5.31 11.72
CA GLY A 192 21.44 -3.85 11.69
C GLY A 192 22.44 -3.31 10.66
N THR A 193 23.38 -4.13 10.17
CA THR A 193 24.33 -3.71 9.13
C THR A 193 23.73 -3.64 7.73
N ALA A 194 22.56 -4.24 7.49
CA ALA A 194 21.94 -4.32 6.16
C ALA A 194 21.40 -2.97 5.63
N SER A 195 21.25 -1.95 6.50
CA SER A 195 20.85 -0.58 6.14
C SER A 195 19.64 -0.50 5.17
N ASN A 196 18.59 -1.30 5.42
CA ASN A 196 17.35 -1.26 4.65
C ASN A 196 16.20 -0.73 5.53
N ALA A 197 15.79 0.51 5.26
CA ALA A 197 14.77 1.23 6.05
C ALA A 197 13.40 0.53 6.08
N ASP A 198 13.08 -0.31 5.10
CA ASP A 198 11.80 -1.02 5.05
C ASP A 198 11.75 -2.21 6.03
N ILE A 199 12.91 -2.80 6.33
CA ILE A 199 13.04 -4.01 7.15
C ILE A 199 13.53 -3.68 8.56
N GLU A 200 14.32 -2.61 8.72
CA GLU A 200 14.94 -2.21 9.98
C GLU A 200 13.98 -2.16 11.18
N PRO A 201 12.76 -1.59 11.09
CA PRO A 201 11.80 -1.58 12.19
C PRO A 201 11.36 -2.97 12.64
N PHE A 202 11.48 -3.97 11.76
CA PHE A 202 11.03 -5.34 11.98
C PHE A 202 12.14 -6.28 12.42
N ILE A 203 13.42 -5.87 12.39
CA ILE A 203 14.56 -6.71 12.77
C ILE A 203 14.36 -7.38 14.15
N PRO A 204 13.96 -6.67 15.22
CA PRO A 204 13.74 -7.31 16.52
C PRO A 204 12.64 -8.38 16.47
N ALA A 205 11.56 -8.12 15.75
CA ALA A 205 10.44 -9.07 15.60
C ALA A 205 10.84 -10.28 14.73
N LEU A 206 11.64 -10.07 13.69
CA LEU A 206 12.18 -11.12 12.82
C LEU A 206 13.09 -12.07 13.60
N ILE A 207 13.99 -11.53 14.41
CA ILE A 207 14.88 -12.33 15.28
C ILE A 207 14.07 -13.07 16.34
N SER A 208 13.08 -12.41 16.96
CA SER A 208 12.16 -13.04 17.90
C SER A 208 11.42 -14.22 17.26
N CYS A 209 10.95 -14.08 16.01
CA CYS A 209 10.30 -15.17 15.27
C CYS A 209 11.21 -16.38 15.02
N ILE A 210 12.54 -16.19 14.94
CA ILE A 210 13.50 -17.29 14.81
C ILE A 210 13.54 -18.11 16.11
N ALA A 211 13.50 -17.45 17.26
CA ALA A 211 13.49 -18.07 18.59
C ALA A 211 12.10 -18.62 18.99
N ASN A 212 11.03 -17.89 18.66
CA ASN A 212 9.64 -18.13 19.04
C ASN A 212 8.75 -18.30 17.80
N PRO A 213 8.55 -19.54 17.30
CA PRO A 213 7.71 -19.77 16.12
C PRO A 213 6.25 -19.30 16.24
N ALA A 214 5.72 -19.16 17.46
CA ALA A 214 4.34 -18.72 17.70
C ALA A 214 4.08 -17.27 17.23
N GLU A 215 5.11 -16.44 17.14
CA GLU A 215 5.01 -15.02 16.76
C GLU A 215 4.97 -14.81 15.24
N VAL A 216 5.26 -15.84 14.44
CA VAL A 216 5.33 -15.78 12.97
C VAL A 216 4.04 -15.21 12.36
N SER A 217 2.88 -15.67 12.84
CA SER A 217 1.58 -15.21 12.32
C SER A 217 1.36 -13.71 12.48
N GLU A 218 1.82 -13.13 13.60
CA GLU A 218 1.66 -11.69 13.86
C GLU A 218 2.69 -10.88 13.08
N CYS A 219 3.94 -11.37 13.02
CA CYS A 219 5.02 -10.73 12.27
C CYS A 219 4.71 -10.68 10.77
N VAL A 220 4.24 -11.79 10.17
CA VAL A 220 3.79 -11.84 8.77
C VAL A 220 2.65 -10.87 8.52
N HIS A 221 1.68 -10.76 9.44
CA HIS A 221 0.59 -9.80 9.26
C HIS A 221 1.10 -8.35 9.24
N LYS A 222 2.06 -7.99 10.10
CA LYS A 222 2.65 -6.64 10.13
C LYS A 222 3.44 -6.36 8.84
N LEU A 223 4.28 -7.32 8.43
CA LEU A 223 5.11 -7.20 7.23
C LEU A 223 4.31 -7.20 5.92
N ALA A 224 3.18 -7.90 5.86
CA ALA A 224 2.32 -7.90 4.68
C ALA A 224 1.68 -6.52 4.41
N SER A 225 1.59 -5.67 5.44
CA SER A 225 1.17 -4.27 5.29
C SER A 225 2.34 -3.30 5.10
N THR A 226 3.58 -3.77 5.18
CA THR A 226 4.78 -2.96 4.96
C THR A 226 4.97 -2.74 3.47
N THR A 227 5.27 -1.50 3.14
CA THR A 227 5.61 -1.11 1.78
C THR A 227 7.10 -1.23 1.58
N PHE A 228 7.54 -2.16 0.75
CA PHE A 228 8.95 -2.22 0.33
C PHE A 228 9.18 -1.17 -0.77
N VAL A 229 10.17 -0.31 -0.59
CA VAL A 229 10.57 0.77 -1.50
C VAL A 229 11.99 0.53 -1.98
N LYS A 230 12.89 0.16 -1.08
CA LYS A 230 14.32 0.00 -1.34
C LYS A 230 14.59 -1.27 -2.13
N THR A 231 15.59 -1.22 -3.01
CA THR A 231 16.10 -2.39 -3.72
C THR A 231 16.40 -3.50 -2.72
N VAL A 232 15.90 -4.69 -3.02
CA VAL A 232 15.99 -5.84 -2.12
C VAL A 232 17.24 -6.62 -2.47
N GLU A 233 18.32 -6.28 -1.75
CA GLU A 233 19.63 -6.93 -1.91
C GLU A 233 19.74 -8.25 -1.13
N ALA A 234 20.80 -9.03 -1.40
CA ALA A 234 21.11 -10.28 -0.69
C ALA A 234 21.06 -10.18 0.86
N PRO A 235 21.54 -9.11 1.53
CA PRO A 235 21.45 -8.97 2.98
C PRO A 235 20.00 -8.91 3.50
N ALA A 236 19.14 -8.15 2.82
CA ALA A 236 17.72 -8.02 3.15
C ALA A 236 16.98 -9.36 2.98
N LEU A 237 17.28 -10.08 1.90
CA LEU A 237 16.74 -11.41 1.63
C LEU A 237 17.17 -12.43 2.69
N ALA A 238 18.43 -12.41 3.12
CA ALA A 238 18.95 -13.31 4.15
C ALA A 238 18.26 -13.11 5.51
N ILE A 239 17.87 -11.87 5.85
CA ILE A 239 17.14 -11.56 7.08
C ILE A 239 15.69 -12.06 7.00
N MET A 240 15.06 -11.92 5.83
CA MET A 240 13.64 -12.24 5.63
C MET A 240 13.40 -13.74 5.38
N GLU A 241 14.33 -14.43 4.73
CA GLU A 241 14.20 -15.84 4.32
C GLU A 241 13.68 -16.77 5.43
N PRO A 242 14.20 -16.75 6.68
CA PRO A 242 13.73 -17.65 7.74
C PRO A 242 12.26 -17.46 8.08
N LEU A 243 11.78 -16.20 8.08
CA LEU A 243 10.37 -15.90 8.32
C LEU A 243 9.51 -16.40 7.15
N LEU A 244 9.92 -16.14 5.91
CA LEU A 244 9.15 -16.49 4.72
C LEU A 244 8.99 -18.00 4.58
N VAL A 245 10.07 -18.76 4.77
CA VAL A 245 10.01 -20.23 4.74
C VAL A 245 9.09 -20.76 5.84
N ARG A 246 9.14 -20.20 7.06
CA ARG A 246 8.22 -20.59 8.14
C ARG A 246 6.77 -20.21 7.85
N GLY A 247 6.52 -19.00 7.37
CA GLY A 247 5.19 -18.50 7.04
C GLY A 247 4.47 -19.30 5.95
N LEU A 248 5.21 -19.76 4.93
CA LEU A 248 4.68 -20.66 3.91
C LEU A 248 4.34 -22.07 4.45
N ASN A 249 5.07 -22.52 5.47
CA ASN A 249 4.85 -23.81 6.12
C ASN A 249 3.80 -23.77 7.26
N GLU A 250 3.28 -22.59 7.60
CA GLU A 250 2.29 -22.40 8.68
C GLU A 250 0.94 -23.07 8.34
N ASN A 251 0.15 -23.46 9.34
CA ASN A 251 -1.13 -24.14 9.08
C ASN A 251 -2.23 -23.20 8.57
N LYS A 252 -2.19 -21.92 8.95
CA LYS A 252 -3.22 -20.94 8.61
C LYS A 252 -3.10 -20.50 7.15
N THR A 253 -4.13 -20.73 6.34
CA THR A 253 -4.18 -20.32 4.92
C THR A 253 -3.97 -18.81 4.74
N SER A 254 -4.47 -17.99 5.66
CA SER A 254 -4.27 -16.53 5.63
C SER A 254 -2.79 -16.14 5.76
N VAL A 255 -2.03 -16.84 6.60
CA VAL A 255 -0.58 -16.59 6.79
C VAL A 255 0.20 -17.02 5.56
N LYS A 256 -0.13 -18.17 4.95
CA LYS A 256 0.47 -18.59 3.68
C LYS A 256 0.26 -17.55 2.58
N ARG A 257 -0.98 -17.07 2.43
CA ARG A 257 -1.35 -16.02 1.47
C ARG A 257 -0.55 -14.73 1.73
N GLN A 258 -0.53 -14.24 2.97
CA GLN A 258 0.20 -13.03 3.34
C GLN A 258 1.71 -13.18 3.10
N THR A 259 2.27 -14.36 3.40
CA THR A 259 3.68 -14.65 3.14
C THR A 259 3.99 -14.62 1.64
N ALA A 260 3.10 -15.18 0.81
CA ALA A 260 3.22 -15.09 -0.64
C ALA A 260 3.12 -13.64 -1.16
N VAL A 261 2.29 -12.77 -0.55
CA VAL A 261 2.27 -11.34 -0.87
C VAL A 261 3.60 -10.67 -0.55
N ILE A 262 4.20 -10.97 0.61
CA ILE A 262 5.51 -10.42 0.98
C ILE A 262 6.58 -10.86 -0.03
N ILE A 263 6.61 -12.15 -0.39
CA ILE A 263 7.54 -12.68 -1.40
C ILE A 263 7.34 -11.96 -2.73
N ASP A 264 6.09 -11.86 -3.23
CA ASP A 264 5.78 -11.20 -4.49
C ASP A 264 6.22 -9.73 -4.50
N ASN A 265 5.98 -8.99 -3.42
CA ASN A 265 6.36 -7.57 -3.35
C ASN A 265 7.88 -7.39 -3.23
N MET A 266 8.57 -8.22 -2.44
CA MET A 266 10.03 -8.15 -2.32
C MET A 266 10.74 -8.53 -3.62
N CYS A 267 10.30 -9.60 -4.29
CA CYS A 267 10.97 -10.10 -5.49
C CYS A 267 10.87 -9.13 -6.68
N LYS A 268 9.85 -8.26 -6.72
CA LYS A 268 9.73 -7.17 -7.72
C LYS A 268 10.83 -6.12 -7.61
N LEU A 269 11.50 -6.03 -6.47
CA LEU A 269 12.56 -5.07 -6.16
C LEU A 269 13.96 -5.68 -6.22
N VAL A 270 14.08 -6.93 -6.71
CA VAL A 270 15.37 -7.56 -6.93
C VAL A 270 15.84 -7.19 -8.34
N GLU A 271 16.99 -6.52 -8.42
CA GLU A 271 17.56 -6.06 -9.70
C GLU A 271 18.55 -7.09 -10.29
N ASP A 272 19.39 -7.71 -9.45
CA ASP A 272 20.34 -8.74 -9.87
C ASP A 272 19.76 -10.14 -9.62
N PRO A 273 19.55 -10.95 -10.67
CA PRO A 273 19.09 -12.33 -10.53
C PRO A 273 19.93 -13.19 -9.59
N ALA A 274 21.23 -12.88 -9.47
CA ALA A 274 22.12 -13.60 -8.55
C ALA A 274 21.70 -13.45 -7.09
N GLU A 275 21.08 -12.34 -6.70
CA GLU A 275 20.57 -12.12 -5.34
C GLU A 275 19.32 -12.97 -5.08
N ALA A 276 18.42 -13.07 -6.06
CA ALA A 276 17.23 -13.90 -5.95
C ALA A 276 17.57 -15.39 -5.82
N MET A 277 18.58 -15.84 -6.57
CA MET A 277 19.00 -17.23 -6.59
C MET A 277 19.48 -17.76 -5.23
N LEU A 278 19.90 -16.91 -4.30
CA LEU A 278 20.30 -17.33 -2.95
C LEU A 278 19.14 -17.95 -2.16
N PHE A 279 17.90 -17.52 -2.40
CA PHE A 279 16.73 -17.97 -1.65
C PHE A 279 15.73 -18.79 -2.48
N THR A 280 15.75 -18.67 -3.82
CA THR A 280 14.85 -19.40 -4.73
C THR A 280 14.77 -20.90 -4.45
N PRO A 281 15.88 -21.65 -4.24
CA PRO A 281 15.83 -23.10 -4.00
C PRO A 281 15.01 -23.50 -2.77
N LYS A 282 14.91 -22.63 -1.75
CA LYS A 282 14.17 -22.92 -0.50
C LYS A 282 12.70 -22.52 -0.58
N VAL A 283 12.39 -21.45 -1.30
CA VAL A 283 11.05 -20.83 -1.33
C VAL A 283 10.19 -21.37 -2.48
N LEU A 284 10.77 -21.48 -3.68
CA LEU A 284 10.03 -21.80 -4.91
C LEU A 284 9.35 -23.19 -4.88
N PRO A 285 10.00 -24.27 -4.40
CA PRO A 285 9.35 -25.57 -4.23
C PRO A 285 8.18 -25.54 -3.25
N THR A 286 8.30 -24.74 -2.18
CA THR A 286 7.27 -24.60 -1.16
C THR A 286 6.03 -23.89 -1.72
N LEU A 287 6.21 -22.84 -2.52
CA LEU A 287 5.13 -22.15 -3.23
C LEU A 287 4.41 -23.11 -4.19
N LYS A 288 5.15 -23.90 -4.98
CA LYS A 288 4.57 -24.89 -5.90
C LYS A 288 3.69 -25.91 -5.18
N ARG A 289 4.15 -26.45 -4.06
CA ARG A 289 3.36 -27.37 -3.22
C ARG A 289 2.08 -26.70 -2.71
N ILE A 290 2.12 -25.43 -2.32
CA ILE A 290 0.93 -24.70 -1.83
C ILE A 290 -0.10 -24.51 -2.94
N ILE A 291 0.36 -24.17 -4.16
CA ILE A 291 -0.50 -24.01 -5.35
C ILE A 291 -1.28 -25.31 -5.65
N GLU A 292 -0.66 -26.47 -5.47
CA GLU A 292 -1.28 -27.78 -5.75
C GLU A 292 -2.16 -28.28 -4.60
N SER A 293 -1.83 -27.93 -3.35
CA SER A 293 -2.40 -28.55 -2.13
C SER A 293 -3.51 -27.76 -1.43
N VAL A 294 -3.52 -26.43 -1.53
CA VAL A 294 -4.45 -25.58 -0.75
C VAL A 294 -5.81 -25.47 -1.43
N ALA A 295 -6.90 -25.69 -0.67
CA ALA A 295 -8.27 -25.65 -1.18
C ALA A 295 -8.74 -24.24 -1.58
N ASP A 296 -8.28 -23.20 -0.87
CA ASP A 296 -8.65 -21.81 -1.12
C ASP A 296 -8.10 -21.32 -2.47
N PRO A 297 -8.96 -21.02 -3.48
CA PRO A 297 -8.51 -20.55 -4.79
C PRO A 297 -7.76 -19.22 -4.71
N GLU A 298 -8.15 -18.31 -3.82
CA GLU A 298 -7.48 -17.02 -3.70
C GLU A 298 -6.03 -17.18 -3.24
N CYS A 299 -5.79 -17.99 -2.20
CA CYS A 299 -4.45 -18.30 -1.74
C CYS A 299 -3.58 -18.93 -2.84
N ARG A 300 -4.16 -19.83 -3.66
CA ARG A 300 -3.44 -20.43 -4.80
C ARG A 300 -3.06 -19.39 -5.85
N ASP A 301 -3.95 -18.49 -6.20
CA ASP A 301 -3.69 -17.44 -7.19
C ASP A 301 -2.60 -16.48 -6.72
N VAL A 302 -2.61 -16.09 -5.44
CA VAL A 302 -1.54 -15.27 -4.85
C VAL A 302 -0.20 -16.01 -4.86
N CYS A 303 -0.18 -17.29 -4.47
CA CYS A 303 1.05 -18.09 -4.48
C CYS A 303 1.58 -18.31 -5.91
N LYS A 304 0.69 -18.43 -6.90
CA LYS A 304 1.07 -18.53 -8.31
C LYS A 304 1.73 -17.25 -8.81
N ARG A 305 1.17 -16.09 -8.50
CA ARG A 305 1.80 -14.79 -8.80
C ARG A 305 3.18 -14.67 -8.14
N ALA A 306 3.28 -14.97 -6.84
CA ALA A 306 4.55 -14.94 -6.13
C ALA A 306 5.60 -15.89 -6.73
N HIS A 307 5.17 -17.08 -7.15
CA HIS A 307 6.03 -18.04 -7.83
C HIS A 307 6.54 -17.50 -9.17
N GLU A 308 5.66 -16.95 -10.01
CA GLU A 308 6.04 -16.34 -11.30
C GLU A 308 7.01 -15.18 -11.10
N THR A 309 6.71 -14.27 -10.16
CA THR A 309 7.59 -13.13 -9.85
C THR A 309 8.96 -13.58 -9.37
N LEU A 310 9.03 -14.55 -8.44
CA LEU A 310 10.30 -15.09 -7.96
C LEU A 310 11.08 -15.78 -9.08
N PHE A 311 10.41 -16.57 -9.91
CA PHE A 311 11.04 -17.24 -11.05
C PHE A 311 11.64 -16.25 -12.06
N MET A 312 10.93 -15.14 -12.33
CA MET A 312 11.42 -14.07 -13.21
C MET A 312 12.56 -13.29 -12.57
N ALA A 313 12.45 -12.94 -11.28
CA ALA A 313 13.51 -12.28 -10.52
C ALA A 313 14.79 -13.11 -10.49
N ALA A 314 14.68 -14.44 -10.45
CA ALA A 314 15.79 -15.38 -10.52
C ALA A 314 16.37 -15.58 -11.94
N GLY A 315 15.95 -14.78 -12.92
CA GLY A 315 16.49 -14.85 -14.30
C GLY A 315 15.87 -15.94 -15.17
N SER A 316 14.72 -16.49 -14.78
CA SER A 316 13.97 -17.52 -15.53
C SER A 316 14.77 -18.81 -15.80
N VAL A 317 15.79 -19.09 -15.00
CA VAL A 317 16.61 -20.29 -15.13
C VAL A 317 15.90 -21.45 -14.43
N GLU A 318 15.72 -22.59 -15.10
CA GLU A 318 15.26 -23.82 -14.45
C GLU A 318 16.29 -24.24 -13.39
N LEU A 319 15.83 -24.58 -12.18
CA LEU A 319 16.67 -24.88 -11.03
C LEU A 319 17.66 -26.03 -11.30
N SER A 320 18.87 -25.69 -11.76
CA SER A 320 20.09 -26.47 -11.53
C SER A 320 20.91 -25.71 -10.48
N GLU A 321 21.24 -26.36 -9.37
CA GLU A 321 21.83 -25.75 -8.17
C GLU A 321 23.19 -25.05 -8.37
N ASP A 322 23.83 -25.17 -9.54
CA ASP A 322 25.27 -24.88 -9.70
C ASP A 322 25.65 -23.71 -10.65
N GLU A 323 24.77 -23.14 -11.48
CA GLU A 323 25.24 -22.36 -12.64
C GLU A 323 25.47 -20.84 -12.44
N THR A 324 25.19 -20.24 -11.27
CA THR A 324 25.29 -18.77 -11.10
C THR A 324 26.01 -18.26 -9.85
N LYS A 325 26.52 -19.16 -8.99
CA LYS A 325 27.27 -18.76 -7.79
C LYS A 325 28.72 -18.47 -8.15
N VAL A 326 29.23 -17.29 -7.77
CA VAL A 326 30.66 -16.99 -7.90
C VAL A 326 31.43 -17.91 -6.94
N GLU A 327 32.12 -18.91 -7.47
CA GLU A 327 32.88 -19.86 -6.68
C GLU A 327 34.31 -19.37 -6.39
N PHE A 328 34.84 -19.73 -5.22
CA PHE A 328 36.23 -19.45 -4.87
C PHE A 328 37.23 -20.06 -5.86
N SER A 329 36.94 -21.26 -6.37
CA SER A 329 37.70 -21.98 -7.41
C SER A 329 37.91 -21.10 -8.65
N SER A 330 36.81 -20.53 -9.17
CA SER A 330 36.81 -19.67 -10.36
C SER A 330 37.66 -18.40 -10.19
N ILE A 331 37.60 -17.78 -9.00
CA ILE A 331 38.38 -16.57 -8.70
C ILE A 331 39.86 -16.89 -8.54
N LEU A 332 40.19 -18.02 -7.90
CA LEU A 332 41.56 -18.49 -7.78
C LEU A 332 42.17 -18.81 -9.15
N GLU A 333 41.40 -19.42 -10.06
CA GLU A 333 41.81 -19.63 -11.44
C GLU A 333 42.00 -18.32 -12.20
N ALA A 334 41.09 -17.35 -12.04
CA ALA A 334 41.24 -16.02 -12.64
C ALA A 334 42.52 -15.31 -12.15
N LEU A 335 42.85 -15.44 -10.86
CA LEU A 335 44.09 -14.92 -10.30
C LEU A 335 45.33 -15.60 -10.90
N LYS A 336 45.34 -16.94 -10.91
CA LYS A 336 46.45 -17.73 -11.48
C LYS A 336 46.64 -17.43 -12.98
N PHE A 337 45.55 -17.29 -13.73
CA PHE A 337 45.56 -16.90 -15.13
C PHE A 337 46.16 -15.50 -15.32
N SER A 338 45.77 -14.55 -14.48
CA SER A 338 46.26 -13.16 -14.55
C SER A 338 47.76 -13.07 -14.24
N LEU A 339 48.24 -13.84 -13.25
CA LEU A 339 49.67 -13.98 -12.94
C LEU A 339 50.44 -14.64 -14.08
N ALA A 340 49.87 -15.69 -14.69
CA ALA A 340 50.46 -16.35 -15.85
C ALA A 340 50.43 -15.50 -17.12
N GLY A 341 49.55 -14.50 -17.23
CA GLY A 341 49.51 -13.55 -18.34
C GLY A 341 50.61 -12.48 -18.27
N ASP A 342 51.21 -12.27 -17.10
CA ASP A 342 52.22 -11.24 -16.86
C ASP A 342 53.65 -11.80 -16.87
N ALA A 343 54.58 -11.13 -17.57
CA ALA A 343 55.96 -11.61 -17.71
C ALA A 343 56.75 -11.64 -16.39
N ASN A 344 56.43 -10.73 -15.46
CA ASN A 344 57.02 -10.67 -14.13
C ASN A 344 56.22 -11.52 -13.13
N GLY A 345 54.90 -11.62 -13.32
CA GLY A 345 54.02 -12.54 -12.58
C GLY A 345 54.41 -14.00 -12.74
N LYS A 346 54.79 -14.43 -13.95
CA LYS A 346 55.36 -15.78 -14.19
C LYS A 346 56.64 -16.07 -13.42
N LYS A 347 57.43 -15.05 -13.10
CA LYS A 347 58.70 -15.17 -12.38
C LYS A 347 58.51 -15.06 -10.87
N ALA A 348 57.38 -14.55 -10.41
CA ALA A 348 57.04 -14.43 -9.01
C ALA A 348 56.62 -15.80 -8.46
N THR A 349 57.46 -16.42 -7.64
CA THR A 349 57.11 -17.63 -6.89
C THR A 349 56.27 -17.25 -5.67
N ILE A 350 54.99 -16.99 -5.89
CA ILE A 350 54.00 -16.69 -4.83
C ILE A 350 53.51 -18.00 -4.24
N ASP A 351 53.45 -18.10 -2.91
CA ASP A 351 53.00 -19.30 -2.23
C ASP A 351 51.46 -19.43 -2.16
N ASP A 352 50.98 -20.65 -1.91
CA ASP A 352 49.55 -20.96 -1.91
C ASP A 352 48.76 -20.23 -0.82
N ALA A 353 49.36 -19.95 0.34
CA ALA A 353 48.65 -19.22 1.40
C ALA A 353 48.33 -17.79 0.96
N THR A 354 49.32 -17.10 0.36
CA THR A 354 49.13 -15.77 -0.22
C THR A 354 48.12 -15.79 -1.38
N LEU A 355 48.21 -16.76 -2.29
CA LEU A 355 47.28 -16.87 -3.42
C LEU A 355 45.83 -17.08 -2.95
N ASN A 356 45.60 -17.96 -1.98
CA ASN A 356 44.27 -18.23 -1.44
C ASN A 356 43.70 -17.00 -0.73
N PHE A 357 44.53 -16.26 0.00
CA PHE A 357 44.11 -15.04 0.70
C PHE A 357 43.70 -13.93 -0.28
N VAL A 358 44.52 -13.69 -1.31
CA VAL A 358 44.25 -12.71 -2.37
C VAL A 358 43.00 -13.09 -3.16
N ALA A 359 42.83 -14.38 -3.49
CA ALA A 359 41.63 -14.88 -4.15
C ALA A 359 40.38 -14.69 -3.27
N GLY A 360 40.48 -14.86 -1.95
CA GLY A 360 39.38 -14.60 -1.02
C GLY A 360 38.96 -13.14 -0.97
N CYS A 361 39.93 -12.21 -0.99
CA CYS A 361 39.64 -10.77 -1.10
C CYS A 361 38.97 -10.43 -2.45
N GLY A 362 39.47 -11.02 -3.54
CA GLY A 362 38.87 -10.87 -4.87
C GLY A 362 37.45 -11.47 -4.97
N LEU A 363 37.20 -12.58 -4.27
CA LEU A 363 35.88 -13.21 -4.20
C LEU A 363 34.89 -12.28 -3.51
N TYR A 364 35.28 -11.70 -2.37
CA TYR A 364 34.45 -10.71 -1.68
C TYR A 364 34.11 -9.53 -2.61
N LEU A 365 35.11 -8.92 -3.25
CA LEU A 365 34.91 -7.76 -4.15
C LEU A 365 34.04 -8.10 -5.37
N THR A 366 34.20 -9.30 -5.92
CA THR A 366 33.42 -9.76 -7.09
C THR A 366 31.96 -9.99 -6.72
N VAL A 367 31.70 -10.64 -5.59
CA VAL A 367 30.33 -10.84 -5.07
C VAL A 367 29.68 -9.52 -4.68
N ALA A 368 30.46 -8.59 -4.11
CA ALA A 368 30.00 -7.24 -3.79
C ALA A 368 29.85 -6.32 -5.03
N ARG A 369 30.06 -6.85 -6.25
CA ARG A 369 30.01 -6.11 -7.53
C ARG A 369 30.88 -4.85 -7.56
N ASN A 370 31.88 -4.74 -6.69
CA ASN A 370 32.73 -3.58 -6.60
C ASN A 370 33.96 -3.77 -7.50
N PHE A 371 33.97 -3.15 -8.68
CA PHE A 371 35.10 -3.22 -9.63
C PHE A 371 35.88 -1.90 -9.74
N LYS A 372 35.78 -1.03 -8.73
CA LYS A 372 36.54 0.24 -8.68
C LYS A 372 38.05 -0.08 -8.63
N PRO A 373 38.88 0.56 -9.49
CA PRO A 373 40.31 0.25 -9.55
C PRO A 373 41.03 0.45 -8.22
N ASP A 374 40.70 1.52 -7.50
CA ASP A 374 41.37 1.89 -6.25
C ASP A 374 41.10 0.88 -5.14
N GLU A 375 39.85 0.42 -5.00
CA GLU A 375 39.44 -0.59 -4.02
C GLU A 375 40.16 -1.92 -4.23
N TRP A 376 40.23 -2.39 -5.48
CA TRP A 376 40.99 -3.61 -5.81
C TRP A 376 42.47 -3.40 -5.53
N SER A 377 43.05 -2.28 -5.96
CA SER A 377 44.47 -2.02 -5.73
C SER A 377 44.79 -2.00 -4.24
N GLN A 378 44.05 -1.25 -3.42
CA GLN A 378 44.25 -1.20 -1.97
C GLN A 378 44.07 -2.56 -1.31
N SER A 379 43.11 -3.36 -1.80
CA SER A 379 42.77 -4.65 -1.19
C SER A 379 43.75 -5.77 -1.50
N VAL A 380 44.32 -5.83 -2.71
CA VAL A 380 45.19 -6.96 -3.11
C VAL A 380 46.64 -6.60 -3.37
N ARG A 381 46.97 -5.34 -3.70
CA ARG A 381 48.37 -4.90 -3.94
C ARG A 381 49.32 -5.19 -2.78
N PRO A 382 48.97 -4.97 -1.50
CA PRO A 382 49.92 -5.12 -0.39
C PRO A 382 50.52 -6.52 -0.25
N TYR A 383 49.80 -7.57 -0.67
CA TYR A 383 50.24 -8.96 -0.54
C TYR A 383 51.28 -9.39 -1.59
N PHE A 384 51.37 -8.67 -2.71
CA PHE A 384 52.34 -8.99 -3.77
C PHE A 384 53.73 -8.38 -3.53
N GLY A 385 53.85 -7.39 -2.65
CA GLY A 385 55.09 -6.63 -2.43
C GLY A 385 56.28 -7.46 -1.91
N ALA A 386 56.02 -8.65 -1.33
CA ALA A 386 57.06 -9.58 -0.91
C ALA A 386 57.65 -10.41 -2.07
N PHE A 387 56.93 -10.54 -3.18
CA PHE A 387 57.25 -11.46 -4.28
C PHE A 387 57.58 -10.75 -5.60
N MET A 388 57.19 -9.47 -5.72
CA MET A 388 57.28 -8.68 -6.94
C MET A 388 57.74 -7.25 -6.64
N LYS A 389 58.29 -6.56 -7.65
CA LYS A 389 58.64 -5.14 -7.53
C LYS A 389 57.38 -4.28 -7.62
N ASP A 390 57.33 -3.20 -6.84
CA ASP A 390 56.17 -2.30 -6.77
C ASP A 390 55.69 -1.75 -8.12
N ALA A 391 56.58 -1.59 -9.10
CA ALA A 391 56.24 -1.10 -10.43
C ALA A 391 55.39 -2.09 -11.26
N ASP A 392 55.48 -3.40 -10.96
CA ASP A 392 54.85 -4.48 -11.74
C ASP A 392 53.47 -4.89 -11.18
N ILE A 393 53.22 -4.67 -9.90
CA ILE A 393 51.99 -5.08 -9.19
C ILE A 393 50.70 -4.44 -9.76
N PRO A 394 50.68 -3.15 -10.16
CA PRO A 394 49.48 -2.53 -10.73
C PRO A 394 48.96 -3.23 -12.00
N HIS A 395 49.84 -3.80 -12.81
CA HIS A 395 49.44 -4.51 -14.03
C HIS A 395 48.72 -5.82 -13.71
N VAL A 396 49.26 -6.61 -12.78
CA VAL A 396 48.67 -7.88 -12.33
C VAL A 396 47.33 -7.65 -11.64
N THR A 397 47.25 -6.69 -10.72
CA THR A 397 46.00 -6.36 -9.99
C THR A 397 44.91 -5.86 -10.94
N LYS A 398 45.27 -5.05 -11.95
CA LYS A 398 44.35 -4.63 -13.02
C LYS A 398 43.86 -5.81 -13.85
N ALA A 399 44.76 -6.71 -14.28
CA ALA A 399 44.41 -7.88 -15.07
C ALA A 399 43.46 -8.82 -14.31
N PHE A 400 43.74 -9.07 -13.03
CA PHE A 400 42.90 -9.89 -12.15
C PHE A 400 41.48 -9.32 -12.02
N ARG A 401 41.37 -8.01 -11.73
CA ARG A 401 40.08 -7.31 -11.66
C ARG A 401 39.30 -7.39 -12.98
N GLU A 402 39.96 -7.12 -14.10
CA GLU A 402 39.31 -7.14 -15.42
C GLU A 402 38.84 -8.54 -15.81
N LYS A 403 39.58 -9.58 -15.42
CA LYS A 403 39.18 -10.97 -15.63
C LYS A 403 37.93 -11.30 -14.81
N CYS A 404 37.93 -10.98 -13.51
CA CYS A 404 36.76 -11.15 -12.65
C CYS A 404 35.53 -10.36 -13.15
N TYR A 405 35.72 -9.14 -13.66
CA TYR A 405 34.63 -8.35 -14.25
C TYR A 405 34.06 -9.01 -15.51
N LYS A 406 34.92 -9.43 -16.45
CA LYS A 406 34.50 -10.05 -17.72
C LYS A 406 33.76 -11.36 -17.49
N ASP A 407 34.26 -12.18 -16.57
CA ASP A 407 33.70 -13.50 -16.30
C ASP A 407 32.36 -13.43 -15.54
N ASN A 408 32.00 -12.27 -14.96
CA ASN A 408 30.81 -12.12 -14.12
C ASN A 408 29.87 -10.98 -14.56
N LYS A 409 29.98 -10.42 -15.77
CA LYS A 409 29.16 -9.27 -16.21
C LYS A 409 27.71 -9.69 -16.52
N VAL A 410 26.74 -9.08 -15.82
CA VAL A 410 25.31 -9.13 -16.17
C VAL A 410 24.98 -7.96 -17.13
N LYS A 411 24.13 -8.21 -18.14
CA LYS A 411 23.66 -7.18 -19.08
C LYS A 411 22.49 -6.42 -18.46
N VAL A 412 22.73 -5.23 -17.93
CA VAL A 412 21.66 -4.27 -17.60
C VAL A 412 21.45 -3.36 -18.83
N ALA A 413 20.20 -3.13 -19.18
CA ALA A 413 19.81 -2.23 -20.26
C ALA A 413 19.71 -0.80 -19.70
N ASP A 414 20.58 0.10 -20.15
CA ASP A 414 20.50 1.53 -19.80
C ASP A 414 19.39 2.19 -20.64
N ASP A 415 18.43 2.83 -19.97
CA ASP A 415 17.44 3.71 -20.61
C ASP A 415 18.11 5.04 -21.01
N VAL A 416 17.94 5.44 -22.27
CA VAL A 416 18.56 6.63 -22.88
C VAL A 416 17.89 7.92 -22.36
N VAL A 417 18.70 8.86 -21.88
CA VAL A 417 18.29 10.24 -21.57
C VAL A 417 18.06 11.02 -22.87
N GLN A 418 16.88 11.62 -23.05
CA GLN A 418 16.67 12.63 -24.09
C GLN A 418 17.17 13.98 -23.58
N ASP A 419 18.12 14.59 -24.30
CA ASP A 419 18.62 15.95 -24.05
C ASP A 419 17.54 16.99 -24.38
N ASP A 420 16.81 17.45 -23.36
CA ASP A 420 15.92 18.62 -23.45
C ASP A 420 16.67 19.90 -23.02
N VAL A 421 16.42 21.01 -23.73
CA VAL A 421 17.10 22.30 -23.56
C VAL A 421 16.49 23.09 -22.39
N GLY A 422 17.26 23.31 -21.30
CA GLY A 422 16.84 24.15 -20.16
C GLY A 422 17.68 23.92 -18.89
N GLU A 423 17.63 24.86 -17.94
CA GLU A 423 18.26 24.75 -16.60
C GLU A 423 17.55 23.64 -15.79
N ASP A 424 18.32 22.67 -15.29
CA ASP A 424 17.83 21.58 -14.43
C ASP A 424 17.51 22.07 -13.02
N LEU A 425 16.29 21.82 -12.56
CA LEU A 425 15.91 21.99 -11.14
C LEU A 425 16.20 20.73 -10.32
N CYS A 426 16.00 19.55 -10.92
CA CYS A 426 16.37 18.28 -10.31
C CYS A 426 16.59 17.19 -11.37
N ASP A 427 17.51 16.27 -11.09
CA ASP A 427 17.68 15.01 -11.82
C ASP A 427 17.91 13.90 -10.79
N CYS A 428 16.83 13.21 -10.45
CA CYS A 428 16.82 12.23 -9.37
C CYS A 428 16.32 10.87 -9.87
N GLU A 429 16.93 9.81 -9.35
CA GLU A 429 16.52 8.43 -9.53
C GLU A 429 16.04 7.89 -8.18
N PHE A 430 14.80 7.40 -8.14
CA PHE A 430 14.16 7.01 -6.89
C PHE A 430 13.13 5.90 -7.09
N SER A 431 12.83 5.20 -6.01
CA SER A 431 11.70 4.29 -5.90
C SER A 431 10.64 4.92 -4.98
N LEU A 432 9.36 4.70 -5.29
CA LEU A 432 8.25 5.21 -4.49
C LEU A 432 7.28 4.07 -4.22
N ALA A 433 6.84 3.95 -2.97
CA ALA A 433 5.85 2.96 -2.62
C ALA A 433 4.88 3.52 -1.55
N TYR A 434 3.65 3.01 -1.52
CA TYR A 434 2.65 3.38 -0.52
C TYR A 434 1.76 2.20 -0.10
N GLY A 435 1.51 2.04 1.20
CA GLY A 435 0.52 1.10 1.75
C GLY A 435 0.73 -0.38 1.38
N GLY A 436 1.97 -0.85 1.26
CA GLY A 436 2.34 -2.20 0.84
C GLY A 436 2.66 -2.34 -0.66
N MET A 437 2.31 -1.35 -1.48
CA MET A 437 2.43 -1.39 -2.93
C MET A 437 3.56 -0.51 -3.47
N ILE A 438 4.43 -1.08 -4.30
CA ILE A 438 5.43 -0.34 -5.08
C ILE A 438 4.72 0.42 -6.21
N LEU A 439 4.86 1.75 -6.21
CA LEU A 439 4.24 2.63 -7.20
C LEU A 439 5.21 2.96 -8.34
N LEU A 440 6.47 3.25 -7.98
CA LEU A 440 7.57 3.48 -8.89
C LEU A 440 8.79 2.65 -8.46
N ASN A 441 9.47 2.06 -9.44
CA ASN A 441 10.70 1.30 -9.21
C ASN A 441 11.83 1.91 -10.05
N ASN A 442 12.84 2.44 -9.36
CA ASN A 442 14.03 3.04 -9.95
C ASN A 442 13.68 4.00 -11.12
N ALA A 443 12.72 4.87 -10.85
CA ALA A 443 12.22 5.84 -11.81
C ALA A 443 13.12 7.07 -11.78
N ARG A 444 13.55 7.52 -12.97
CA ARG A 444 14.27 8.77 -13.12
C ARG A 444 13.30 9.89 -13.42
N MET A 445 13.46 11.03 -12.75
CA MET A 445 12.69 12.24 -13.00
C MET A 445 13.64 13.42 -13.16
N ASN A 446 13.47 14.10 -14.29
CA ASN A 446 14.19 15.34 -14.61
C ASN A 446 13.17 16.48 -14.76
N LEU A 447 13.30 17.53 -13.96
CA LEU A 447 12.45 18.71 -14.03
C LEU A 447 13.29 19.93 -14.39
N LYS A 448 12.83 20.69 -15.38
CA LYS A 448 13.43 21.92 -15.88
C LYS A 448 12.71 23.14 -15.34
N LYS A 449 13.43 24.25 -15.25
CA LYS A 449 12.90 25.53 -14.77
C LYS A 449 11.94 26.18 -15.77
N GLY A 450 10.79 26.66 -15.29
CA GLY A 450 9.75 27.35 -16.08
C GLY A 450 8.85 26.42 -16.92
N HIS A 451 9.05 25.10 -16.84
CA HIS A 451 8.23 24.11 -17.55
C HIS A 451 6.97 23.75 -16.76
N ARG A 452 5.93 23.31 -17.48
CA ARG A 452 4.64 22.90 -16.89
C ARG A 452 4.40 21.43 -17.23
N TYR A 453 4.59 20.57 -16.25
CA TYR A 453 4.51 19.12 -16.38
C TYR A 453 3.12 18.63 -15.99
N GLY A 454 2.44 17.92 -16.89
CA GLY A 454 1.23 17.16 -16.59
C GLY A 454 1.61 15.74 -16.18
N LEU A 455 1.31 15.35 -14.95
CA LEU A 455 1.58 14.00 -14.44
C LEU A 455 0.40 13.07 -14.75
N CYS A 456 0.59 12.19 -15.73
CA CYS A 456 -0.44 11.31 -16.26
C CYS A 456 -0.15 9.85 -15.92
N GLY A 457 -1.20 9.07 -15.70
CA GLY A 457 -1.08 7.65 -15.39
C GLY A 457 -2.43 7.06 -14.97
N PRO A 458 -2.58 5.73 -15.03
CA PRO A 458 -3.77 5.05 -14.53
C PRO A 458 -3.98 5.30 -13.03
N ASN A 459 -5.21 5.16 -12.54
CA ASN A 459 -5.50 5.47 -11.14
C ASN A 459 -4.99 4.40 -10.19
N GLY A 460 -4.49 4.84 -9.02
CA GLY A 460 -3.72 3.99 -8.11
C GLY A 460 -2.25 3.79 -8.53
N CYS A 461 -1.77 4.43 -9.61
CA CYS A 461 -0.34 4.35 -9.99
C CYS A 461 0.58 5.18 -9.08
N GLY A 462 0.04 6.09 -8.26
CA GLY A 462 0.81 6.85 -7.27
C GLY A 462 1.01 8.34 -7.52
N LYS A 463 0.23 8.99 -8.39
CA LYS A 463 0.38 10.42 -8.75
C LYS A 463 0.42 11.37 -7.53
N SER A 464 -0.64 11.40 -6.74
CA SER A 464 -0.71 12.23 -5.52
C SER A 464 0.33 11.81 -4.47
N THR A 465 0.62 10.51 -4.38
CA THR A 465 1.68 10.00 -3.49
C THR A 465 3.04 10.57 -3.88
N LEU A 466 3.37 10.63 -5.18
CA LEU A 466 4.61 11.21 -5.68
C LEU A 466 4.69 12.70 -5.32
N MET A 467 3.60 13.46 -5.53
CA MET A 467 3.60 14.88 -5.17
C MET A 467 3.75 15.11 -3.67
N ARG A 468 3.08 14.32 -2.83
CA ARG A 468 3.25 14.40 -1.37
C ARG A 468 4.67 14.02 -0.95
N ALA A 469 5.29 13.02 -1.59
CA ALA A 469 6.66 12.65 -1.31
C ALA A 469 7.65 13.77 -1.66
N ILE A 470 7.43 14.48 -2.77
CA ILE A 470 8.21 15.67 -3.15
C ILE A 470 8.01 16.80 -2.12
N ALA A 471 6.77 17.10 -1.76
CA ALA A 471 6.44 18.18 -0.82
C ALA A 471 7.00 17.96 0.60
N ASN A 472 7.02 16.71 1.04
CA ASN A 472 7.51 16.31 2.37
C ASN A 472 9.02 16.05 2.40
N GLY A 473 9.73 16.15 1.27
CA GLY A 473 11.16 15.84 1.19
C GLY A 473 11.46 14.36 1.47
N GLN A 474 10.55 13.46 1.10
CA GLN A 474 10.68 12.00 1.31
C GLN A 474 11.27 11.28 0.09
N LEU A 475 11.44 12.01 -1.02
CA LEU A 475 11.97 11.47 -2.27
C LEU A 475 13.51 11.46 -2.22
N GLU A 476 14.11 10.29 -2.45
CA GLU A 476 15.56 10.14 -2.45
C GLU A 476 16.19 10.87 -3.65
N GLY A 477 17.30 11.57 -3.41
CA GLY A 477 18.01 12.33 -4.44
C GLY A 477 17.32 13.63 -4.88
N PHE A 478 16.13 13.93 -4.39
CA PHE A 478 15.46 15.21 -4.65
C PHE A 478 16.09 16.33 -3.79
N PRO A 479 16.33 17.54 -4.34
CA PRO A 479 16.94 18.64 -3.58
C PRO A 479 16.16 18.99 -2.32
N SER A 480 16.86 19.41 -1.26
CA SER A 480 16.22 19.79 0.00
C SER A 480 15.43 21.11 -0.14
N LYS A 481 14.54 21.39 0.81
CA LYS A 481 13.74 22.62 0.82
C LYS A 481 14.57 23.90 0.89
N ASP A 482 15.82 23.81 1.33
CA ASP A 482 16.76 24.94 1.38
C ASP A 482 17.33 25.29 0.01
N GLU A 483 17.44 24.30 -0.89
CA GLU A 483 17.93 24.46 -2.26
C GLU A 483 16.79 24.70 -3.26
N LEU A 484 15.66 24.01 -3.08
CA LEU A 484 14.53 24.04 -3.99
C LEU A 484 13.20 24.10 -3.23
N LYS A 485 12.49 25.23 -3.34
CA LYS A 485 11.23 25.42 -2.62
C LYS A 485 10.05 24.81 -3.37
N THR A 486 9.58 23.69 -2.86
CA THR A 486 8.37 23.01 -3.35
C THR A 486 7.17 23.37 -2.49
N VAL A 487 6.06 23.77 -3.13
CA VAL A 487 4.81 24.10 -2.43
C VAL A 487 3.68 23.21 -2.94
N TYR A 488 3.06 22.48 -2.01
CA TYR A 488 1.91 21.62 -2.27
C TYR A 488 0.61 22.35 -2.00
N VAL A 489 -0.15 22.59 -3.05
CA VAL A 489 -1.42 23.33 -2.98
C VAL A 489 -2.54 22.33 -2.66
N GLU A 490 -2.85 22.13 -1.37
CA GLU A 490 -3.92 21.25 -0.89
C GLU A 490 -4.90 22.00 0.02
N HIS A 491 -6.20 21.69 -0.10
CA HIS A 491 -7.25 22.27 0.74
C HIS A 491 -7.51 21.45 2.00
N ASN A 492 -6.74 21.70 3.07
CA ASN A 492 -6.98 21.14 4.40
C ASN A 492 -7.37 22.26 5.40
N LEU A 493 -8.57 22.80 5.25
CA LEU A 493 -9.14 23.72 6.25
C LEU A 493 -9.66 22.90 7.44
N GLN A 494 -9.07 23.10 8.62
CA GLN A 494 -9.53 22.46 9.85
C GLN A 494 -10.77 23.20 10.38
N ALA A 495 -11.70 22.46 11.02
CA ALA A 495 -12.94 23.04 11.53
C ALA A 495 -12.72 24.17 12.56
N GLU A 496 -11.60 24.12 13.29
CA GLU A 496 -11.21 25.08 14.32
C GLU A 496 -10.70 26.42 13.74
N GLU A 497 -10.29 26.43 12.46
CA GLU A 497 -9.74 27.61 11.77
C GLU A 497 -10.80 28.33 10.91
N ALA A 498 -12.01 27.77 10.81
CA ALA A 498 -13.07 28.25 9.94
C ALA A 498 -13.57 29.67 10.27
N ASP A 499 -13.43 30.10 11.53
CA ASP A 499 -13.90 31.39 12.03
C ASP A 499 -12.88 32.53 11.86
N LEU A 500 -11.62 32.22 11.52
CA LEU A 500 -10.57 33.21 11.31
C LEU A 500 -10.84 34.05 10.07
N SER A 501 -10.43 35.33 10.08
CA SER A 501 -10.45 36.14 8.85
C SER A 501 -9.43 35.61 7.84
N VAL A 502 -9.63 35.85 6.54
CA VAL A 502 -8.69 35.40 5.49
C VAL A 502 -7.26 35.85 5.76
N VAL A 503 -7.08 37.09 6.23
CA VAL A 503 -5.74 37.62 6.53
C VAL A 503 -5.16 36.99 7.79
N ASP A 504 -5.96 36.81 8.83
CA ASP A 504 -5.49 36.22 10.10
C ASP A 504 -5.21 34.72 9.94
N PHE A 505 -5.93 34.04 9.06
CA PHE A 505 -5.65 32.66 8.68
C PHE A 505 -4.26 32.50 8.06
N VAL A 506 -3.90 33.37 7.11
CA VAL A 506 -2.55 33.34 6.52
C VAL A 506 -1.49 33.69 7.56
N LEU A 507 -1.71 34.70 8.41
CA LEU A 507 -0.73 35.12 9.43
C LEU A 507 -0.58 34.13 10.60
N ASN A 508 -1.55 33.25 10.82
CA ASN A 508 -1.47 32.22 11.85
C ASN A 508 -0.58 31.03 11.42
N ASP A 509 -0.29 30.91 10.13
CA ASP A 509 0.67 29.94 9.61
C ASP A 509 2.09 30.26 10.12
N PRO A 510 2.82 29.28 10.70
CA PRO A 510 4.21 29.46 11.10
C PRO A 510 5.10 30.06 10.01
N ASP A 511 4.83 29.78 8.74
CA ASP A 511 5.65 30.25 7.61
C ASP A 511 5.47 31.75 7.32
N PHE A 512 4.37 32.37 7.76
CA PHE A 512 4.02 33.77 7.45
C PHE A 512 3.87 34.66 8.68
N LYS A 513 4.05 34.13 9.90
CA LYS A 513 3.80 34.84 11.17
C LYS A 513 4.62 36.13 11.33
N ASP A 514 5.83 36.17 10.80
CA ASP A 514 6.74 37.33 10.85
C ASP A 514 6.60 38.27 9.64
N MET A 515 5.70 37.96 8.69
CA MET A 515 5.50 38.74 7.48
C MET A 515 4.65 39.99 7.76
N PRO A 516 4.94 41.15 7.14
CA PRO A 516 4.10 42.32 7.29
C PRO A 516 2.68 42.06 6.78
N ARG A 517 1.66 42.34 7.61
CA ARG A 517 0.24 42.21 7.22
C ARG A 517 -0.08 42.86 5.87
N LYS A 518 0.59 43.97 5.56
CA LYS A 518 0.44 44.69 4.29
C LYS A 518 0.86 43.86 3.07
N GLU A 519 1.94 43.10 3.18
CA GLU A 519 2.42 42.23 2.10
C GLU A 519 1.42 41.09 1.83
N VAL A 520 0.85 40.53 2.90
CA VAL A 520 -0.23 39.52 2.80
C VAL A 520 -1.48 40.11 2.14
N THR A 521 -1.93 41.29 2.55
CA THR A 521 -3.11 41.94 1.95
C THR A 521 -2.89 42.30 0.47
N ASP A 522 -1.70 42.81 0.13
CA ASP A 522 -1.36 43.19 -1.25
C ASP A 522 -1.32 41.96 -2.18
N THR A 523 -0.75 40.83 -1.73
CA THR A 523 -0.76 39.57 -2.50
C THR A 523 -2.17 39.00 -2.62
N LEU A 524 -2.99 39.04 -1.57
CA LEU A 524 -4.40 38.63 -1.66
C LEU A 524 -5.20 39.49 -2.65
N SER A 525 -4.97 40.80 -2.67
CA SER A 525 -5.58 41.69 -3.66
C SER A 525 -5.13 41.37 -5.09
N SER A 526 -3.87 40.95 -5.28
CA SER A 526 -3.35 40.60 -6.61
C SER A 526 -4.03 39.39 -7.25
N VAL A 527 -4.53 38.44 -6.44
CA VAL A 527 -5.31 37.28 -6.92
C VAL A 527 -6.82 37.53 -6.92
N GLY A 528 -7.26 38.74 -6.54
CA GLY A 528 -8.64 39.21 -6.66
C GLY A 528 -9.44 39.31 -5.36
N PHE A 529 -8.84 39.14 -4.17
CA PHE A 529 -9.57 39.36 -2.90
C PHE A 529 -9.79 40.86 -2.64
N THR A 530 -11.05 41.26 -2.50
CA THR A 530 -11.42 42.61 -2.04
C THR A 530 -11.23 42.75 -0.53
N ASP A 531 -11.07 43.98 -0.03
CA ASP A 531 -10.89 44.24 1.42
C ASP A 531 -12.02 43.63 2.28
N ALA A 532 -13.25 43.65 1.78
CA ALA A 532 -14.39 43.03 2.46
C ALA A 532 -14.26 41.51 2.55
N MET A 533 -13.74 40.86 1.50
CA MET A 533 -13.49 39.43 1.48
C MET A 533 -12.29 39.03 2.31
N GLN A 534 -11.28 39.90 2.41
CA GLN A 534 -10.12 39.68 3.27
C GLN A 534 -10.51 39.68 4.77
N ALA A 535 -11.55 40.43 5.13
CA ALA A 535 -12.07 40.52 6.50
C ALA A 535 -13.10 39.42 6.86
N GLN A 536 -13.57 38.63 5.89
CA GLN A 536 -14.57 37.58 6.15
C GLN A 536 -13.94 36.28 6.67
N ALA A 537 -14.75 35.46 7.34
CA ALA A 537 -14.31 34.16 7.85
C ALA A 537 -13.93 33.18 6.72
N VAL A 538 -12.80 32.48 6.83
CA VAL A 538 -12.32 31.56 5.78
C VAL A 538 -13.31 30.43 5.50
N GLY A 539 -14.05 29.98 6.52
CA GLY A 539 -15.12 28.98 6.39
C GLY A 539 -16.24 29.40 5.44
N SER A 540 -16.46 30.71 5.26
CA SER A 540 -17.49 31.26 4.37
C SER A 540 -17.05 31.39 2.89
N LEU A 541 -15.76 31.18 2.59
CA LEU A 541 -15.25 31.20 1.22
C LEU A 541 -15.82 30.04 0.38
N SER A 542 -16.14 30.31 -0.88
CA SER A 542 -16.45 29.24 -1.84
C SER A 542 -15.18 28.45 -2.18
N GLY A 543 -15.32 27.23 -2.71
CA GLY A 543 -14.20 26.38 -3.13
C GLY A 543 -13.20 27.11 -4.04
N GLY A 544 -13.67 27.88 -5.02
CA GLY A 544 -12.79 28.66 -5.89
C GLY A 544 -12.06 29.82 -5.22
N TRP A 545 -12.65 30.42 -4.18
CA TRP A 545 -11.92 31.39 -3.37
C TRP A 545 -10.91 30.73 -2.43
N LYS A 546 -11.18 29.52 -1.95
CA LYS A 546 -10.19 28.73 -1.20
C LYS A 546 -8.99 28.34 -2.08
N MET A 547 -9.21 27.97 -3.34
CA MET A 547 -8.13 27.75 -4.31
C MET A 547 -7.27 28.99 -4.51
N LYS A 548 -7.89 30.16 -4.71
CA LYS A 548 -7.17 31.43 -4.83
C LYS A 548 -6.40 31.79 -3.56
N LEU A 549 -6.93 31.45 -2.38
CA LEU A 549 -6.24 31.65 -1.10
C LEU A 549 -4.97 30.79 -1.01
N GLU A 550 -5.05 29.51 -1.36
CA GLU A 550 -3.88 28.62 -1.33
C GLU A 550 -2.83 29.02 -2.37
N LEU A 551 -3.26 29.46 -3.56
CA LEU A 551 -2.35 30.01 -4.56
C LEU A 551 -1.67 31.29 -4.06
N ALA A 552 -2.39 32.18 -3.36
CA ALA A 552 -1.80 33.36 -2.74
C ALA A 552 -0.76 32.98 -1.68
N ARG A 553 -1.02 31.95 -0.86
CA ARG A 553 -0.03 31.41 0.11
C ARG A 553 1.22 30.89 -0.61
N ALA A 554 1.04 30.17 -1.72
CA ALA A 554 2.16 29.69 -2.53
C ALA A 554 3.00 30.84 -3.14
N MET A 555 2.35 31.95 -3.53
CA MET A 555 3.05 33.16 -3.98
C MET A 555 3.89 33.80 -2.87
N LEU A 556 3.37 33.85 -1.64
CA LEU A 556 4.08 34.40 -0.48
C LEU A 556 5.32 33.57 -0.12
N GLN A 557 5.29 32.25 -0.32
CA GLN A 557 6.43 31.35 -0.07
C GLN A 557 7.55 31.46 -1.12
N LYS A 558 7.29 32.13 -2.25
CA LYS A 558 8.21 32.24 -3.40
C LYS A 558 8.67 30.86 -3.88
N ALA A 559 7.72 30.01 -4.23
CA ALA A 559 7.95 28.64 -4.69
C ALA A 559 8.75 28.61 -6.01
N ASP A 560 9.69 27.66 -6.11
CA ASP A 560 10.37 27.31 -7.37
C ASP A 560 9.55 26.27 -8.16
N ILE A 561 8.88 25.37 -7.42
CA ILE A 561 7.98 24.35 -7.97
C ILE A 561 6.62 24.41 -7.28
N LEU A 562 5.57 24.58 -8.09
CA LEU A 562 4.17 24.45 -7.68
C LEU A 562 3.69 23.02 -7.95
N LEU A 563 3.22 22.35 -6.90
CA LEU A 563 2.60 21.03 -6.98
C LEU A 563 1.08 21.20 -6.84
N LEU A 564 0.36 20.86 -7.92
CA LEU A 564 -1.08 21.10 -8.05
C LEU A 564 -1.79 19.76 -8.22
N ASP A 565 -2.54 19.33 -7.20
CA ASP A 565 -3.34 18.10 -7.23
C ASP A 565 -4.81 18.42 -7.47
N GLU A 566 -5.33 18.04 -8.64
CA GLU A 566 -6.69 18.31 -9.11
C GLU A 566 -7.13 19.76 -8.90
N PRO A 567 -6.39 20.75 -9.43
CA PRO A 567 -6.61 22.15 -9.11
C PRO A 567 -7.90 22.73 -9.72
N THR A 568 -8.56 21.98 -10.60
CA THR A 568 -9.87 22.33 -11.17
C THR A 568 -11.05 21.90 -10.30
N ASN A 569 -10.81 21.10 -9.24
CA ASN A 569 -11.86 20.66 -8.33
C ASN A 569 -12.52 21.83 -7.60
N HIS A 570 -13.84 21.76 -7.46
CA HIS A 570 -14.67 22.80 -6.80
C HIS A 570 -14.56 24.22 -7.42
N LEU A 571 -13.97 24.34 -8.61
CA LEU A 571 -13.95 25.57 -9.40
C LEU A 571 -15.12 25.61 -10.38
N ASP A 572 -15.66 26.81 -10.62
CA ASP A 572 -16.53 27.05 -11.76
C ASP A 572 -15.70 27.33 -13.02
N VAL A 573 -16.36 27.32 -14.18
CA VAL A 573 -15.71 27.52 -15.49
C VAL A 573 -14.93 28.85 -15.56
N ALA A 574 -15.41 29.90 -14.90
CA ALA A 574 -14.76 31.19 -14.89
C ALA A 574 -13.45 31.17 -14.08
N ASN A 575 -13.43 30.49 -12.94
CA ASN A 575 -12.23 30.35 -12.11
C ASN A 575 -11.22 29.36 -12.71
N VAL A 576 -11.67 28.32 -13.43
CA VAL A 576 -10.76 27.44 -14.22
C VAL A 576 -10.03 28.26 -15.28
N ALA A 577 -10.75 29.05 -16.08
CA ALA A 577 -10.13 29.91 -17.09
C ALA A 577 -9.16 30.95 -16.48
N TRP A 578 -9.47 31.48 -15.30
CA TRP A 578 -8.54 32.34 -14.57
C TRP A 578 -7.25 31.59 -14.19
N LEU A 579 -7.38 30.36 -13.69
CA LEU A 579 -6.24 29.53 -13.29
C LEU A 579 -5.35 29.16 -14.49
N GLU A 580 -5.94 28.81 -15.63
CA GLU A 580 -5.20 28.56 -16.87
C GLU A 580 -4.35 29.77 -17.27
N ASN A 581 -4.95 30.96 -17.27
CA ASN A 581 -4.24 32.20 -17.58
C ASN A 581 -3.13 32.51 -16.56
N TYR A 582 -3.38 32.23 -15.28
CA TYR A 582 -2.39 32.42 -14.23
C TYR A 582 -1.17 31.51 -14.44
N LEU A 583 -1.37 30.19 -14.60
CA LEU A 583 -0.28 29.23 -14.77
C LEU A 583 0.49 29.43 -16.08
N THR A 584 -0.18 29.82 -17.15
CA THR A 584 0.48 30.11 -18.44
C THR A 584 1.26 31.43 -18.43
N SER A 585 0.86 32.40 -17.60
CA SER A 585 1.60 33.66 -17.42
C SER A 585 2.93 33.50 -16.66
N MET A 586 3.07 32.43 -15.88
CA MET A 586 4.28 32.15 -15.10
C MET A 586 5.32 31.42 -15.94
N THR A 587 6.34 32.15 -16.41
CA THR A 587 7.43 31.57 -17.23
C THR A 587 8.66 31.15 -16.43
N THR A 588 8.77 31.55 -15.17
CA THR A 588 9.94 31.29 -14.31
C THR A 588 9.74 30.17 -13.30
N ILE A 589 8.48 29.90 -12.93
CA ILE A 589 8.11 28.90 -11.94
C ILE A 589 7.73 27.60 -12.65
N THR A 590 8.25 26.48 -12.17
CA THR A 590 7.89 25.16 -12.70
C THR A 590 6.62 24.66 -12.02
N SER A 591 5.72 24.01 -12.76
CA SER A 591 4.49 23.43 -12.19
C SER A 591 4.41 21.95 -12.50
N LEU A 592 4.12 21.12 -11.49
CA LEU A 592 3.75 19.72 -11.65
C LEU A 592 2.26 19.58 -11.34
N ILE A 593 1.48 19.18 -12.35
CA ILE A 593 0.03 19.25 -12.34
C ILE A 593 -0.53 17.84 -12.51
N VAL A 594 -1.37 17.42 -11.56
CA VAL A 594 -2.27 16.28 -11.74
C VAL A 594 -3.67 16.85 -11.98
N SER A 595 -4.28 16.49 -13.10
CA SER A 595 -5.68 16.86 -13.36
C SER A 595 -6.37 15.79 -14.19
N HIS A 596 -7.66 15.56 -13.91
CA HIS A 596 -8.54 14.75 -14.75
C HIS A 596 -9.15 15.52 -15.92
N ASP A 597 -9.04 16.86 -15.93
CA ASP A 597 -9.52 17.71 -17.01
C ASP A 597 -8.50 17.74 -18.15
N SER A 598 -8.82 17.02 -19.23
CA SER A 598 -7.99 16.97 -20.43
C SER A 598 -7.88 18.31 -21.14
N GLY A 599 -8.93 19.15 -21.09
CA GLY A 599 -8.91 20.49 -21.67
C GLY A 599 -7.92 21.39 -20.92
N PHE A 600 -7.96 21.35 -19.60
CA PHE A 600 -7.03 22.07 -18.74
C PHE A 600 -5.57 21.65 -18.97
N LEU A 601 -5.29 20.34 -19.00
CA LEU A 601 -3.94 19.84 -19.27
C LEU A 601 -3.45 20.20 -20.68
N ASP A 602 -4.35 20.25 -21.66
CA ASP A 602 -3.98 20.62 -23.03
C ASP A 602 -3.66 22.11 -23.18
N ASN A 603 -4.36 22.96 -22.43
CA ASN A 603 -4.18 24.42 -22.41
C ASN A 603 -2.94 24.85 -21.61
N VAL A 604 -2.59 24.12 -20.53
CA VAL A 604 -1.55 24.56 -19.58
C VAL A 604 -0.21 23.84 -19.77
N CYS A 605 -0.20 22.53 -19.98
CA CYS A 605 1.04 21.73 -19.89
C CYS A 605 1.93 21.85 -21.14
N THR A 606 3.24 21.89 -20.92
CA THR A 606 4.29 21.85 -21.96
C THR A 606 4.87 20.46 -22.17
N ASN A 607 4.83 19.64 -21.12
CA ASN A 607 5.38 18.29 -21.09
C ASN A 607 4.42 17.38 -20.34
N ILE A 608 4.38 16.09 -20.69
CA ILE A 608 3.63 15.06 -19.98
C ILE A 608 4.61 14.05 -19.38
N ILE A 609 4.53 13.84 -18.07
CA ILE A 609 5.22 12.75 -17.38
C ILE A 609 4.23 11.60 -17.25
N HIS A 610 4.47 10.48 -17.93
CA HIS A 610 3.59 9.33 -17.94
C HIS A 610 4.14 8.18 -17.09
N TYR A 611 3.28 7.61 -16.23
CA TYR A 611 3.52 6.32 -15.58
C TYR A 611 3.38 5.17 -16.57
N GLU A 612 4.47 4.47 -16.85
CA GLU A 612 4.44 3.28 -17.71
C GLU A 612 4.12 1.99 -16.92
N LYS A 613 3.64 0.95 -17.63
CA LYS A 613 3.22 -0.35 -17.05
C LYS A 613 4.34 -1.05 -16.27
N ASN A 614 5.60 -0.75 -16.57
CA ASN A 614 6.80 -1.23 -15.88
C ASN A 614 7.14 -0.45 -14.60
N ARG A 615 6.24 0.40 -14.09
CA ARG A 615 6.45 1.23 -12.87
C ARG A 615 7.60 2.23 -12.99
N LYS A 616 7.88 2.69 -14.21
CA LYS A 616 8.81 3.80 -14.48
C LYS A 616 8.06 5.06 -14.90
N LEU A 617 8.74 6.20 -14.74
CA LEU A 617 8.30 7.48 -15.29
C LEU A 617 8.97 7.71 -16.65
N LYS A 618 8.19 8.21 -17.61
CA LYS A 618 8.72 8.66 -18.89
C LYS A 618 8.16 10.02 -19.27
N THR A 619 9.04 10.96 -19.58
CA THR A 619 8.68 12.31 -19.98
C THR A 619 8.49 12.38 -21.49
N TYR A 620 7.42 13.07 -21.92
CA TYR A 620 7.08 13.35 -23.31
C TYR A 620 6.98 14.86 -23.49
N VAL A 621 7.53 15.36 -24.59
CA VAL A 621 7.47 16.79 -24.95
C VAL A 621 6.17 17.09 -25.69
N GLY A 622 5.43 18.11 -25.26
CA GLY A 622 4.14 18.48 -25.79
C GLY A 622 3.02 18.44 -24.75
N ASN A 623 1.88 19.02 -25.13
CA ASN A 623 0.64 18.98 -24.35
C ASN A 623 -0.09 17.62 -24.50
N MET A 624 -1.24 17.48 -23.84
CA MET A 624 -2.00 16.22 -23.80
C MET A 624 -2.34 15.70 -25.21
N SER A 625 -2.75 16.57 -26.13
CA SER A 625 -3.10 16.20 -27.50
C SER A 625 -1.91 15.56 -28.23
N LYS A 626 -0.71 16.16 -28.16
CA LYS A 626 0.53 15.61 -28.76
C LYS A 626 0.95 14.29 -28.13
N PHE A 627 0.79 14.16 -26.81
CA PHE A 627 1.08 12.92 -26.11
C PHE A 627 0.17 11.76 -26.59
N VAL A 628 -1.12 12.03 -26.82
CA VAL A 628 -2.07 11.04 -27.35
C VAL A 628 -1.78 10.64 -28.80
N GLU A 629 -1.24 11.54 -29.62
CA GLU A 629 -0.73 11.20 -30.96
C GLU A 629 0.43 10.19 -30.89
N LEU A 630 1.36 10.38 -29.95
CA LEU A 630 2.52 9.49 -29.74
C LEU A 630 2.14 8.16 -29.07
N ARG A 631 1.13 8.16 -28.20
CA ARG A 631 0.62 6.98 -27.48
C ARG A 631 -0.90 6.85 -27.71
N PRO A 632 -1.34 6.14 -28.75
CA PRO A 632 -2.77 5.96 -29.04
C PRO A 632 -3.56 5.27 -27.90
N GLU A 633 -2.89 4.44 -27.09
CA GLU A 633 -3.46 3.84 -25.86
C GLU A 633 -3.90 4.90 -24.83
N ALA A 634 -3.32 6.10 -24.87
CA ALA A 634 -3.66 7.23 -24.01
C ALA A 634 -4.96 7.94 -24.44
N LYS A 635 -5.61 7.53 -25.55
CA LYS A 635 -6.94 8.05 -25.93
C LYS A 635 -8.02 7.83 -24.86
N ALA A 636 -7.83 6.86 -23.98
CA ALA A 636 -8.69 6.67 -22.80
C ALA A 636 -8.74 7.91 -21.89
N TYR A 637 -7.74 8.79 -21.93
CA TYR A 637 -7.79 10.08 -21.20
C TYR A 637 -8.78 11.08 -21.79
N TYR A 638 -9.33 10.87 -23.00
CA TYR A 638 -10.32 11.76 -23.63
C TYR A 638 -11.74 11.18 -23.68
N ASP A 639 -11.90 9.86 -23.69
CA ASP A 639 -13.19 9.21 -23.95
C ASP A 639 -13.71 8.46 -22.71
N LEU A 640 -14.86 8.88 -22.18
CA LEU A 640 -15.53 8.23 -21.03
C LEU A 640 -15.93 6.78 -21.34
N ASP A 641 -16.18 6.45 -22.61
CA ASP A 641 -16.61 5.12 -23.04
C ASP A 641 -15.42 4.14 -23.20
N ALA A 642 -14.17 4.61 -23.06
CA ALA A 642 -12.95 3.80 -23.14
C ALA A 642 -12.43 3.31 -21.78
N ALA A 643 -13.23 3.44 -20.71
CA ALA A 643 -12.83 3.08 -19.35
C ALA A 643 -12.52 1.57 -19.19
N THR A 644 -11.37 1.25 -18.61
CA THR A 644 -10.92 -0.13 -18.34
C THR A 644 -11.70 -0.85 -17.23
N ILE A 645 -12.42 -0.09 -16.40
CA ILE A 645 -13.21 -0.59 -15.26
C ILE A 645 -14.68 -0.30 -15.56
N ALA A 646 -15.55 -1.29 -15.39
CA ALA A 646 -16.99 -1.12 -15.51
C ALA A 646 -17.65 -1.26 -14.14
N PHE A 647 -18.50 -0.31 -13.78
CA PHE A 647 -19.36 -0.47 -12.61
C PHE A 647 -20.66 -1.15 -13.02
N LYS A 648 -21.19 -2.01 -12.15
CA LYS A 648 -22.49 -2.63 -12.34
C LYS A 648 -23.39 -2.36 -11.15
N PHE A 649 -24.38 -1.50 -11.36
CA PHE A 649 -25.37 -1.19 -10.33
C PHE A 649 -26.41 -2.32 -10.20
N PRO A 650 -26.85 -2.65 -8.98
CA PRO A 650 -27.92 -3.61 -8.80
C PRO A 650 -29.24 -3.03 -9.32
N GLU A 651 -30.08 -3.88 -9.89
CA GLU A 651 -31.42 -3.47 -10.33
C GLU A 651 -32.30 -3.05 -9.14
N PRO A 652 -33.11 -1.98 -9.27
CA PRO A 652 -34.07 -1.60 -8.24
C PRO A 652 -35.03 -2.72 -7.88
N GLY A 653 -35.53 -2.70 -6.65
CA GLY A 653 -36.61 -3.60 -6.24
C GLY A 653 -37.90 -3.39 -7.05
N PHE A 654 -38.69 -4.45 -7.17
CA PHE A 654 -39.96 -4.37 -7.88
C PHE A 654 -41.02 -3.57 -7.09
N LEU A 655 -41.63 -2.57 -7.72
CA LEU A 655 -42.72 -1.76 -7.16
C LEU A 655 -44.07 -2.18 -7.77
N ALA A 656 -44.85 -3.00 -7.05
CA ALA A 656 -46.08 -3.62 -7.57
C ALA A 656 -47.15 -2.65 -8.11
N ASP A 657 -47.20 -1.40 -7.63
CA ASP A 657 -48.21 -0.40 -8.00
C ASP A 657 -47.71 0.61 -9.07
N ILE A 658 -46.48 0.40 -9.55
CA ILE A 658 -45.83 1.17 -10.63
C ILE A 658 -45.69 0.28 -11.86
N LYS A 659 -46.48 0.54 -12.89
CA LYS A 659 -46.50 -0.26 -14.13
C LYS A 659 -45.51 0.22 -15.19
N ASN A 660 -45.16 1.50 -15.13
CA ASN A 660 -44.35 2.20 -16.13
C ASN A 660 -43.25 3.00 -15.40
N LYS A 661 -42.04 3.06 -15.98
CA LYS A 661 -40.89 3.76 -15.37
C LYS A 661 -41.06 5.29 -15.25
N GLY A 662 -41.94 5.90 -16.04
CA GLY A 662 -42.23 7.34 -15.99
C GLY A 662 -43.18 7.79 -14.88
N LYS A 663 -43.78 6.87 -14.10
CA LYS A 663 -44.74 7.26 -13.05
C LYS A 663 -43.99 7.85 -11.83
N PRO A 664 -44.39 9.01 -11.31
CA PRO A 664 -43.76 9.60 -10.13
C PRO A 664 -43.84 8.67 -8.91
N ILE A 665 -42.70 8.48 -8.27
CA ILE A 665 -42.54 7.69 -7.04
C ILE A 665 -42.21 8.57 -5.81
N ILE A 666 -41.81 9.82 -6.05
CA ILE A 666 -41.71 10.89 -5.05
C ILE A 666 -42.17 12.22 -5.65
N ARG A 667 -42.82 13.05 -4.84
CA ARG A 667 -43.33 14.37 -5.22
C ARG A 667 -43.20 15.35 -4.05
N LEU A 668 -42.63 16.51 -4.33
CA LEU A 668 -42.69 17.68 -3.45
C LEU A 668 -43.66 18.68 -4.08
N THR A 669 -44.56 19.24 -3.28
CA THR A 669 -45.56 20.22 -3.73
C THR A 669 -45.47 21.46 -2.86
N ASP A 670 -45.14 22.58 -3.49
CA ASP A 670 -45.10 23.93 -2.93
C ASP A 670 -44.23 24.02 -1.66
N CYS A 671 -43.09 23.33 -1.68
CA CYS A 671 -42.21 23.20 -0.52
C CYS A 671 -41.32 24.44 -0.32
N SER A 672 -41.26 24.95 0.91
CA SER A 672 -40.34 26.01 1.32
C SER A 672 -39.61 25.63 2.61
N TYR A 673 -38.35 26.05 2.75
CA TYR A 673 -37.53 25.75 3.94
C TYR A 673 -36.70 26.94 4.40
N THR A 674 -36.73 27.17 5.71
CA THR A 674 -35.98 28.22 6.40
C THR A 674 -35.20 27.60 7.57
N TYR A 675 -33.88 27.78 7.60
CA TYR A 675 -33.07 27.34 8.74
C TYR A 675 -33.43 28.13 10.02
N PRO A 676 -33.39 27.50 11.21
CA PRO A 676 -33.61 28.19 12.47
C PRO A 676 -32.66 29.38 12.64
N GLY A 677 -33.20 30.57 12.93
CA GLY A 677 -32.42 31.81 13.11
C GLY A 677 -32.18 32.63 11.83
N CYS A 678 -32.55 32.11 10.65
CA CYS A 678 -32.43 32.85 9.39
C CYS A 678 -33.71 33.63 9.05
N ALA A 679 -33.57 34.91 8.70
CA ALA A 679 -34.71 35.76 8.30
C ALA A 679 -35.20 35.49 6.87
N LYS A 680 -34.37 34.87 6.02
CA LYS A 680 -34.70 34.55 4.63
C LYS A 680 -34.78 33.03 4.43
N PRO A 681 -35.82 32.53 3.75
CA PRO A 681 -35.92 31.13 3.35
C PRO A 681 -34.81 30.75 2.38
N SER A 682 -34.20 29.58 2.59
CA SER A 682 -33.17 29.03 1.73
C SER A 682 -33.74 28.46 0.43
N ILE A 683 -34.99 27.99 0.49
CA ILE A 683 -35.76 27.52 -0.67
C ILE A 683 -37.19 28.03 -0.57
N ASN A 684 -37.71 28.50 -1.70
CA ASN A 684 -39.04 29.08 -1.84
C ASN A 684 -39.88 28.36 -2.88
N ASN A 685 -41.01 27.81 -2.44
CA ASN A 685 -42.10 27.33 -3.26
C ASN A 685 -41.68 26.41 -4.42
N ILE A 686 -40.94 25.34 -4.10
CA ILE A 686 -40.49 24.37 -5.11
C ILE A 686 -41.47 23.21 -5.25
N SER A 687 -41.69 22.80 -6.49
CA SER A 687 -42.51 21.63 -6.84
C SER A 687 -41.72 20.73 -7.78
N ILE A 688 -41.40 19.51 -7.33
CA ILE A 688 -40.55 18.56 -8.08
C ILE A 688 -41.12 17.14 -8.02
N THR A 689 -40.83 16.34 -9.03
CA THR A 689 -41.21 14.92 -9.10
C THR A 689 -40.05 14.07 -9.61
N CYS A 690 -39.85 12.89 -9.02
CA CYS A 690 -38.90 11.91 -9.56
C CYS A 690 -39.59 10.57 -9.83
N ALA A 691 -39.18 9.91 -10.92
CA ALA A 691 -39.63 8.61 -11.40
C ALA A 691 -38.44 7.65 -11.53
N LEU A 692 -38.68 6.38 -11.86
CA LEU A 692 -37.61 5.39 -12.11
C LEU A 692 -36.80 5.69 -13.39
N SER A 693 -37.38 6.43 -14.33
CA SER A 693 -36.72 6.87 -15.57
C SER A 693 -36.00 8.22 -15.43
N SER A 694 -36.11 8.89 -14.28
CA SER A 694 -35.53 10.22 -14.10
C SER A 694 -34.00 10.18 -14.21
N ARG A 695 -33.44 11.14 -14.95
CA ARG A 695 -32.01 11.44 -15.04
C ARG A 695 -31.87 12.96 -14.90
N ILE A 696 -31.69 13.41 -13.67
CA ILE A 696 -31.80 14.83 -13.32
C ILE A 696 -30.42 15.37 -12.94
N ALA A 697 -29.97 16.43 -13.61
CA ALA A 697 -28.81 17.21 -13.21
C ALA A 697 -29.25 18.47 -12.45
N VAL A 698 -28.77 18.67 -11.23
CA VAL A 698 -29.04 19.86 -10.42
C VAL A 698 -27.85 20.81 -10.53
N ILE A 699 -28.05 21.95 -11.19
CA ILE A 699 -27.01 22.96 -11.40
C ILE A 699 -27.40 24.31 -10.79
N GLY A 700 -26.40 25.11 -10.46
CA GLY A 700 -26.59 26.40 -9.80
C GLY A 700 -25.36 26.82 -9.00
N PRO A 701 -25.22 28.13 -8.68
CA PRO A 701 -24.09 28.63 -7.93
C PRO A 701 -24.04 28.06 -6.51
N ASN A 702 -22.84 28.05 -5.91
CA ASN A 702 -22.66 27.59 -4.54
C ASN A 702 -23.47 28.47 -3.57
N GLY A 703 -24.13 27.84 -2.60
CA GLY A 703 -25.02 28.53 -1.65
C GLY A 703 -26.42 28.87 -2.19
N ALA A 704 -26.77 28.48 -3.42
CA ALA A 704 -28.09 28.75 -3.99
C ALA A 704 -29.26 27.96 -3.37
N GLY A 705 -28.97 26.93 -2.56
CA GLY A 705 -29.96 26.05 -1.92
C GLY A 705 -29.95 24.59 -2.41
N LYS A 706 -29.08 24.20 -3.36
CA LYS A 706 -29.01 22.84 -3.95
C LYS A 706 -29.04 21.71 -2.90
N SER A 707 -28.13 21.74 -1.92
CA SER A 707 -28.06 20.69 -0.89
C SER A 707 -29.28 20.72 0.04
N THR A 708 -29.83 21.89 0.35
CA THR A 708 -31.07 22.02 1.13
C THR A 708 -32.27 21.41 0.40
N MET A 709 -32.34 21.53 -0.93
CA MET A 709 -33.35 20.88 -1.76
C MET A 709 -33.24 19.36 -1.67
N ILE A 710 -32.03 18.83 -1.81
CA ILE A 710 -31.78 17.39 -1.72
C ILE A 710 -32.09 16.87 -0.32
N LYS A 711 -31.75 17.60 0.75
CA LYS A 711 -32.11 17.23 2.12
C LYS A 711 -33.62 17.15 2.33
N MET A 712 -34.40 18.02 1.71
CA MET A 712 -35.87 17.87 1.70
C MET A 712 -36.33 16.67 0.88
N LEU A 713 -35.72 16.42 -0.29
CA LEU A 713 -36.05 15.28 -1.15
C LEU A 713 -35.74 13.93 -0.48
N THR A 714 -34.63 13.82 0.24
CA THR A 714 -34.21 12.60 0.96
C THR A 714 -34.88 12.44 2.32
N GLY A 715 -35.62 13.46 2.78
CA GLY A 715 -36.27 13.47 4.08
C GLY A 715 -35.30 13.64 5.25
N GLU A 716 -34.16 14.31 5.05
CA GLU A 716 -33.26 14.77 6.13
C GLU A 716 -33.76 16.04 6.82
N THR A 717 -34.53 16.85 6.12
CA THR A 717 -35.16 18.07 6.65
C THR A 717 -36.61 18.12 6.22
N GLU A 718 -37.52 18.35 7.16
CA GLU A 718 -38.92 18.57 6.84
C GLU A 718 -39.13 19.99 6.30
N PRO A 719 -39.96 20.18 5.28
CA PRO A 719 -40.25 21.51 4.77
C PRO A 719 -41.03 22.32 5.80
N THR A 720 -40.73 23.62 5.92
CA THR A 720 -41.48 24.54 6.80
C THR A 720 -42.88 24.82 6.27
N GLN A 721 -43.07 24.74 4.96
CA GLN A 721 -44.35 24.88 4.26
C GLN A 721 -44.37 23.93 3.06
N GLY A 722 -45.56 23.45 2.66
CA GLY A 722 -45.73 22.49 1.55
C GLY A 722 -45.84 21.04 1.99
N SER A 723 -45.81 20.10 1.05
CA SER A 723 -45.98 18.66 1.34
C SER A 723 -45.05 17.76 0.53
N VAL A 724 -44.58 16.69 1.17
CA VAL A 724 -43.71 15.66 0.58
C VAL A 724 -44.50 14.34 0.52
N TRP A 725 -44.62 13.76 -0.66
CA TRP A 725 -45.23 12.44 -0.86
C TRP A 725 -44.18 11.45 -1.38
N LYS A 726 -44.07 10.29 -0.71
CA LYS A 726 -43.14 9.20 -1.05
C LYS A 726 -43.92 7.90 -1.21
N HIS A 727 -43.58 7.09 -2.20
CA HIS A 727 -44.13 5.73 -2.32
C HIS A 727 -43.64 4.84 -1.14
N PRO A 728 -44.51 4.09 -0.43
CA PRO A 728 -44.14 3.37 0.79
C PRO A 728 -43.02 2.34 0.64
N ALA A 729 -42.95 1.65 -0.50
CA ALA A 729 -41.89 0.66 -0.78
C ALA A 729 -40.63 1.25 -1.45
N MET A 730 -40.59 2.57 -1.68
CA MET A 730 -39.44 3.22 -2.28
C MET A 730 -38.26 3.28 -1.28
N ARG A 731 -37.09 2.94 -1.80
CA ARG A 731 -35.79 3.12 -1.14
C ARG A 731 -34.95 4.12 -1.92
N PHE A 732 -34.26 5.00 -1.22
CA PHE A 732 -33.30 5.93 -1.80
C PHE A 732 -31.90 5.60 -1.31
N ALA A 733 -30.91 5.82 -2.17
CA ALA A 733 -29.51 5.85 -1.81
C ALA A 733 -29.02 7.28 -1.94
N TYR A 734 -28.43 7.83 -0.88
CA TYR A 734 -27.87 9.16 -0.89
C TYR A 734 -26.37 9.08 -0.63
N VAL A 735 -25.59 9.57 -1.58
CA VAL A 735 -24.14 9.70 -1.50
C VAL A 735 -23.86 11.19 -1.33
N ALA A 736 -23.62 11.59 -0.08
CA ALA A 736 -23.33 12.97 0.27
C ALA A 736 -21.89 13.36 -0.09
N GLN A 737 -21.65 14.66 -0.30
CA GLN A 737 -20.31 15.20 -0.54
C GLN A 737 -19.32 14.88 0.61
N HIS A 738 -19.81 14.79 1.86
CA HIS A 738 -19.03 14.42 3.05
C HIS A 738 -19.26 12.97 3.52
N ALA A 739 -19.54 12.05 2.60
CA ALA A 739 -19.79 10.64 2.97
C ALA A 739 -18.61 9.96 3.69
N PHE A 740 -17.40 10.54 3.62
CA PHE A 740 -16.20 10.02 4.30
C PHE A 740 -16.25 10.10 5.82
N HIS A 741 -17.01 11.04 6.40
CA HIS A 741 -17.05 11.21 7.86
C HIS A 741 -17.53 9.94 8.60
N HIS A 742 -18.41 9.16 7.97
CA HIS A 742 -18.84 7.86 8.51
C HIS A 742 -17.76 6.78 8.40
N ILE A 743 -16.99 6.78 7.31
CA ILE A 743 -15.88 5.85 7.11
C ILE A 743 -14.71 6.13 8.05
N GLU A 744 -14.46 7.40 8.38
CA GLU A 744 -13.37 7.81 9.28
C GLU A 744 -13.50 7.22 10.69
N GLN A 745 -14.73 6.88 11.11
CA GLN A 745 -15.00 6.21 12.39
C GLN A 745 -14.70 4.69 12.34
N HIS A 746 -14.41 4.15 11.16
CA HIS A 746 -14.26 2.72 10.89
C HIS A 746 -12.95 2.38 10.15
N LEU A 747 -11.90 3.18 10.35
CA LEU A 747 -10.63 3.00 9.63
C LEU A 747 -9.90 1.67 9.94
N ASP A 748 -10.22 1.03 11.07
CA ASP A 748 -9.53 -0.18 11.56
C ASP A 748 -10.11 -1.50 11.05
N ILE A 749 -11.28 -1.47 10.41
CA ILE A 749 -11.92 -2.64 9.78
C ILE A 749 -11.75 -2.59 8.26
N SER A 750 -12.02 -3.69 7.56
CA SER A 750 -12.02 -3.72 6.09
C SER A 750 -13.34 -3.21 5.50
N ALA A 751 -13.36 -2.88 4.20
CA ALA A 751 -14.58 -2.45 3.51
C ALA A 751 -15.68 -3.52 3.59
N ASN A 752 -15.30 -4.79 3.49
CA ASN A 752 -16.21 -5.92 3.62
C ASN A 752 -16.84 -5.96 5.02
N GLN A 753 -16.02 -5.83 6.07
CA GLN A 753 -16.51 -5.77 7.45
C GLN A 753 -17.39 -4.54 7.71
N TYR A 754 -17.09 -3.40 7.09
CA TYR A 754 -17.90 -2.18 7.22
C TYR A 754 -19.30 -2.37 6.63
N ILE A 755 -19.43 -2.94 5.41
CA ILE A 755 -20.75 -3.24 4.82
C ILE A 755 -21.49 -4.28 5.68
N GLN A 756 -20.81 -5.32 6.16
CA GLN A 756 -21.42 -6.29 7.07
C GLN A 756 -21.93 -5.63 8.35
N TRP A 757 -21.13 -4.74 8.97
CA TRP A 757 -21.51 -3.99 10.16
C TRP A 757 -22.72 -3.09 9.90
N ARG A 758 -22.72 -2.36 8.77
CA ARG A 758 -23.77 -1.41 8.40
C ARG A 758 -25.13 -2.08 8.21
N PHE A 759 -25.15 -3.30 7.67
CA PHE A 759 -26.37 -4.05 7.33
C PHE A 759 -26.62 -5.29 8.19
N GLN A 760 -25.90 -5.46 9.30
CA GLN A 760 -25.98 -6.66 10.15
C GLN A 760 -27.40 -6.97 10.65
N SER A 761 -28.19 -5.94 10.93
CA SER A 761 -29.58 -6.05 11.40
C SER A 761 -30.60 -6.19 10.26
N GLY A 762 -30.15 -6.22 9.01
CA GLY A 762 -30.98 -6.16 7.81
C GLY A 762 -31.47 -4.74 7.46
N GLU A 763 -31.26 -3.78 8.34
CA GLU A 763 -31.57 -2.36 8.15
C GLU A 763 -30.28 -1.56 7.96
N ASP A 764 -30.35 -0.41 7.29
CA ASP A 764 -29.22 0.50 7.16
C ASP A 764 -29.03 1.30 8.46
N LYS A 765 -27.99 0.96 9.24
CA LYS A 765 -27.67 1.66 10.50
C LYS A 765 -27.43 3.16 10.31
N GLU A 766 -26.87 3.58 9.18
CA GLU A 766 -26.63 5.01 8.92
C GLU A 766 -27.93 5.76 8.67
N LEU A 767 -28.88 5.12 7.99
CA LEU A 767 -30.20 5.71 7.75
C LEU A 767 -30.98 5.87 9.07
N MET A 768 -30.87 4.89 9.98
CA MET A 768 -31.52 4.93 11.29
C MET A 768 -30.93 5.97 12.24
N ALA A 769 -29.67 6.34 12.05
CA ALA A 769 -29.00 7.35 12.87
C ALA A 769 -29.47 8.80 12.58
N LYS A 770 -30.19 9.02 11.47
CA LYS A 770 -30.65 10.37 11.05
C LYS A 770 -31.68 10.96 12.03
N GLU A 771 -31.60 12.26 12.25
CA GLU A 771 -32.49 13.00 13.18
C GLU A 771 -33.98 12.87 12.79
N THR A 772 -34.30 12.80 11.51
CA THR A 772 -35.68 12.57 11.02
C THR A 772 -36.20 11.17 11.30
N ARG A 773 -35.37 10.23 11.75
CA ARG A 773 -35.79 8.89 12.20
C ARG A 773 -35.90 8.79 13.71
N LYS A 774 -35.30 9.71 14.46
CA LYS A 774 -35.46 9.81 15.91
C LYS A 774 -36.82 10.42 16.23
N LEU A 775 -37.59 9.76 17.09
CA LEU A 775 -38.84 10.30 17.59
C LEU A 775 -38.55 11.52 18.47
N THR A 776 -39.19 12.64 18.15
CA THR A 776 -39.16 13.86 18.96
C THR A 776 -39.85 13.62 20.32
N PRO A 777 -39.57 14.43 21.35
CA PRO A 777 -40.24 14.29 22.65
C PRO A 777 -41.77 14.37 22.55
N GLU A 778 -42.28 15.26 21.69
CA GLU A 778 -43.72 15.46 21.45
C GLU A 778 -44.37 14.22 20.80
N GLU A 779 -43.70 13.62 19.81
CA GLU A 779 -44.16 12.38 19.16
C GLU A 779 -44.14 11.18 20.12
N LYS A 780 -43.12 11.07 20.99
CA LYS A 780 -43.06 10.04 22.03
C LYS A 780 -44.22 10.18 23.02
N GLU A 781 -44.58 11.41 23.38
CA GLU A 781 -45.73 11.67 24.24
C GLU A 781 -47.04 11.29 23.53
N LEU A 782 -47.16 11.59 22.24
CA LEU A 782 -48.34 11.28 21.42
C LEU A 782 -48.60 9.77 21.32
N LEU A 783 -47.54 8.98 21.22
CA LEU A 783 -47.60 7.51 21.23
C LEU A 783 -48.00 6.91 22.57
N SER A 784 -47.68 7.60 23.67
CA SER A 784 -48.07 7.17 25.02
C SER A 784 -49.55 7.42 25.33
N LYS A 785 -50.27 8.19 24.49
CA LYS A 785 -51.68 8.53 24.69
C LYS A 785 -52.59 7.39 24.19
N PRO A 786 -53.63 7.02 24.96
CA PRO A 786 -54.56 5.98 24.56
C PRO A 786 -55.40 6.42 23.35
N VAL A 787 -55.39 5.59 22.30
CA VAL A 787 -56.21 5.74 21.11
C VAL A 787 -57.49 4.90 21.23
N ASN A 788 -58.57 5.33 20.57
CA ASN A 788 -59.83 4.60 20.58
C ASN A 788 -59.87 3.58 19.43
N TRP A 789 -59.83 2.29 19.79
CA TRP A 789 -59.98 1.17 18.87
C TRP A 789 -61.22 0.36 19.26
N GLU A 790 -62.21 0.32 18.35
CA GLU A 790 -63.46 -0.45 18.53
C GLU A 790 -64.24 -0.15 19.82
N GLY A 791 -64.12 1.07 20.34
CA GLY A 791 -64.80 1.51 21.56
C GLY A 791 -63.95 1.36 22.82
N GLU A 792 -62.76 0.75 22.73
CA GLU A 792 -61.81 0.60 23.81
C GLU A 792 -60.63 1.56 23.69
N LYS A 793 -60.15 2.05 24.84
CA LYS A 793 -58.92 2.86 24.92
C LYS A 793 -57.72 1.93 25.02
N ARG A 794 -56.92 1.87 23.95
CA ARG A 794 -55.70 1.06 23.89
C ARG A 794 -54.49 1.96 23.67
N VAL A 795 -53.33 1.59 24.21
CA VAL A 795 -52.08 2.35 24.06
C VAL A 795 -51.17 1.62 23.09
N PHE A 796 -50.67 2.34 22.09
CA PHE A 796 -49.78 1.80 21.06
C PHE A 796 -48.42 1.39 21.68
N GLU A 797 -47.88 0.24 21.28
CA GLU A 797 -46.54 -0.21 21.65
C GLU A 797 -45.59 -0.23 20.45
N SER A 798 -45.89 -1.05 19.44
CA SER A 798 -45.07 -1.24 18.24
C SER A 798 -45.89 -1.70 17.04
N ILE A 799 -45.33 -1.54 15.84
CA ILE A 799 -45.81 -2.22 14.64
C ILE A 799 -44.94 -3.47 14.43
N GLU A 800 -45.58 -4.63 14.37
CA GLU A 800 -44.88 -5.92 14.19
C GLU A 800 -44.73 -6.29 12.71
N ASN A 801 -45.84 -6.24 11.97
CA ASN A 801 -45.93 -6.68 10.57
C ASN A 801 -46.78 -5.73 9.72
N ARG A 802 -46.68 -5.89 8.39
CA ARG A 802 -47.47 -5.18 7.39
C ARG A 802 -48.00 -6.15 6.34
N ARG A 803 -49.25 -5.97 5.90
CA ARG A 803 -49.82 -6.71 4.75
C ARG A 803 -50.57 -5.78 3.81
N LYS A 804 -50.76 -6.22 2.56
CA LYS A 804 -51.43 -5.43 1.51
C LYS A 804 -52.94 -5.47 1.69
N LEU A 805 -53.56 -4.29 1.80
CA LEU A 805 -55.02 -4.11 1.84
C LEU A 805 -55.48 -3.35 0.59
N LYS A 806 -55.94 -4.08 -0.44
CA LYS A 806 -56.34 -3.51 -1.74
C LYS A 806 -55.23 -2.66 -2.39
N LYS A 807 -55.40 -1.33 -2.42
CA LYS A 807 -54.44 -0.34 -2.97
C LYS A 807 -53.59 0.34 -1.87
N SER A 808 -53.75 -0.08 -0.61
CA SER A 808 -53.05 0.47 0.57
C SER A 808 -52.50 -0.67 1.43
N PHE A 809 -52.08 -0.37 2.65
CA PHE A 809 -51.53 -1.31 3.62
C PHE A 809 -52.31 -1.29 4.93
N GLU A 810 -52.29 -2.42 5.63
CA GLU A 810 -52.69 -2.52 7.02
C GLU A 810 -51.51 -3.05 7.84
N TYR A 811 -51.42 -2.60 9.09
CA TYR A 811 -50.29 -2.82 9.97
C TYR A 811 -50.77 -3.55 11.22
N GLU A 812 -50.02 -4.56 11.63
CA GLU A 812 -50.26 -5.29 12.86
C GLU A 812 -49.70 -4.47 14.02
N VAL A 813 -50.60 -3.92 14.82
CA VAL A 813 -50.26 -3.10 15.99
C VAL A 813 -50.28 -3.97 17.23
N LYS A 814 -49.15 -3.95 17.95
CA LYS A 814 -49.02 -4.46 19.30
C LYS A 814 -49.47 -3.40 20.29
N TRP A 815 -50.28 -3.82 21.25
CA TRP A 815 -50.85 -2.95 22.27
C TRP A 815 -50.12 -3.13 23.60
N MET A 816 -49.84 -2.02 24.26
CA MET A 816 -49.08 -2.01 25.50
C MET A 816 -49.79 -2.81 26.59
N LYS A 817 -49.07 -3.75 27.23
CA LYS A 817 -49.55 -4.64 28.31
C LYS A 817 -50.66 -5.63 27.90
N LEU A 818 -50.87 -5.85 26.60
CA LEU A 818 -51.71 -6.93 26.11
C LEU A 818 -50.84 -8.05 25.50
N PRO A 819 -51.27 -9.33 25.59
CA PRO A 819 -50.56 -10.42 24.94
C PRO A 819 -50.64 -10.31 23.41
N ASP A 820 -49.68 -10.91 22.70
CA ASP A 820 -49.59 -10.86 21.22
C ASP A 820 -50.86 -11.39 20.51
N THR A 821 -51.70 -12.16 21.21
CA THR A 821 -53.00 -12.63 20.70
C THR A 821 -54.03 -11.51 20.49
N GLU A 822 -53.84 -10.36 21.13
CA GLU A 822 -54.71 -9.18 21.03
C GLU A 822 -54.23 -8.16 19.98
N ASN A 823 -53.16 -8.49 19.24
CA ASN A 823 -52.67 -7.65 18.16
C ASN A 823 -53.78 -7.38 17.13
N SER A 824 -53.85 -6.15 16.65
CA SER A 824 -54.92 -5.72 15.75
C SER A 824 -54.36 -5.23 14.42
N TRP A 825 -55.00 -5.64 13.32
CA TRP A 825 -54.66 -5.14 11.99
C TRP A 825 -55.39 -3.82 11.73
N ILE A 826 -54.62 -2.74 11.58
CA ILE A 826 -55.15 -1.38 11.46
C ILE A 826 -54.78 -0.80 10.08
N PRO A 827 -55.75 -0.28 9.30
CA PRO A 827 -55.48 0.38 8.03
C PRO A 827 -54.62 1.63 8.18
N ARG A 828 -53.73 1.88 7.22
CA ARG A 828 -52.84 3.06 7.17
C ARG A 828 -53.55 4.38 7.49
N GLU A 829 -54.67 4.64 6.82
CA GLU A 829 -55.44 5.90 6.95
C GLU A 829 -55.89 6.19 8.40
N LYS A 830 -56.08 5.14 9.21
CA LYS A 830 -56.50 5.30 10.61
C LYS A 830 -55.32 5.58 11.53
N LEU A 831 -54.15 5.01 11.23
CA LEU A 831 -52.89 5.29 11.94
C LEU A 831 -52.38 6.71 11.63
N GLU A 832 -52.52 7.17 10.38
CA GLU A 832 -52.23 8.56 9.99
C GLU A 832 -53.14 9.56 10.73
N LYS A 833 -54.44 9.24 10.88
CA LYS A 833 -55.37 10.06 11.69
C LYS A 833 -55.01 10.15 13.17
N TRP A 834 -54.25 9.18 13.68
CA TRP A 834 -53.73 9.21 15.05
C TRP A 834 -52.37 9.90 15.16
N GLY A 835 -51.81 10.40 14.05
CA GLY A 835 -50.51 11.08 14.00
C GLY A 835 -49.32 10.13 14.05
N PHE A 836 -49.48 8.87 13.62
CA PHE A 836 -48.43 7.85 13.66
C PHE A 836 -47.61 7.76 12.34
N ASP A 837 -47.61 8.82 11.54
CA ASP A 837 -46.98 8.89 10.21
C ASP A 837 -45.50 8.46 10.20
N LYS A 838 -44.74 8.90 11.21
CA LYS A 838 -43.31 8.62 11.31
C LYS A 838 -43.00 7.15 11.62
N ILE A 839 -43.81 6.51 12.46
CA ILE A 839 -43.68 5.09 12.78
C ILE A 839 -44.15 4.21 11.63
N LEU A 840 -45.21 4.60 10.93
CA LEU A 840 -45.61 3.96 9.67
C LEU A 840 -44.45 3.97 8.67
N GLN A 841 -43.77 5.11 8.52
CA GLN A 841 -42.63 5.23 7.63
C GLN A 841 -41.45 4.35 8.06
N ILE A 842 -41.13 4.27 9.37
CA ILE A 842 -40.09 3.37 9.90
C ILE A 842 -40.46 1.90 9.65
N ALA A 843 -41.72 1.50 9.89
CA ALA A 843 -42.18 0.14 9.65
C ALA A 843 -42.15 -0.22 8.15
N ASP A 844 -42.51 0.71 7.27
CA ASP A 844 -42.44 0.53 5.82
C ASP A 844 -41.01 0.33 5.33
N ASP A 845 -40.06 1.12 5.84
CA ASP A 845 -38.65 1.02 5.46
C ASP A 845 -38.04 -0.28 6.02
N ARG A 846 -38.40 -0.70 7.23
CA ARG A 846 -38.02 -2.00 7.82
C ARG A 846 -38.47 -3.17 6.97
N GLU A 847 -39.73 -3.17 6.55
CA GLU A 847 -40.29 -4.23 5.71
C GLU A 847 -39.64 -4.24 4.31
N ALA A 848 -39.38 -3.05 3.75
CA ALA A 848 -38.67 -2.91 2.48
C ALA A 848 -37.21 -3.39 2.57
N ALA A 849 -36.57 -3.28 3.73
CA ALA A 849 -35.20 -3.77 3.97
C ALA A 849 -35.16 -5.28 4.22
N ARG A 850 -36.10 -5.84 4.99
CA ARG A 850 -36.26 -7.29 5.22
C ARG A 850 -36.48 -8.07 3.92
N ALA A 851 -37.30 -7.53 3.01
CA ALA A 851 -37.53 -8.14 1.69
C ALA A 851 -36.23 -8.25 0.87
N ASN A 852 -35.28 -7.33 1.06
CA ASN A 852 -33.97 -7.40 0.39
C ASN A 852 -33.04 -8.41 1.07
N MET A 853 -33.04 -8.50 2.41
CA MET A 853 -32.19 -9.45 3.14
C MET A 853 -32.46 -10.92 2.77
N GLN A 854 -33.70 -11.25 2.40
CA GLN A 854 -34.05 -12.58 1.86
C GLN A 854 -33.47 -12.84 0.46
N ALA A 855 -33.30 -11.79 -0.35
CA ALA A 855 -32.70 -11.89 -1.68
C ALA A 855 -31.16 -11.83 -1.62
N ARG A 856 -30.60 -11.13 -0.62
CA ARG A 856 -29.17 -10.86 -0.50
C ARG A 856 -28.66 -11.04 0.94
N PRO A 857 -28.06 -12.20 1.28
CA PRO A 857 -27.52 -12.42 2.60
C PRO A 857 -26.24 -11.60 2.83
N VAL A 858 -26.05 -11.10 4.06
CA VAL A 858 -24.90 -10.28 4.47
C VAL A 858 -23.72 -11.18 4.85
N THR A 859 -23.19 -11.93 3.88
CA THR A 859 -22.00 -12.80 4.05
C THR A 859 -20.76 -12.16 3.44
N ALA A 860 -19.58 -12.51 3.94
CA ALA A 860 -18.31 -11.97 3.41
C ALA A 860 -18.16 -12.20 1.89
N LEU A 861 -18.60 -13.36 1.38
CA LEU A 861 -18.56 -13.67 -0.05
C LEU A 861 -19.54 -12.81 -0.86
N ALA A 862 -20.78 -12.63 -0.37
CA ALA A 862 -21.78 -11.81 -1.06
C ALA A 862 -21.40 -10.33 -1.08
N VAL A 863 -20.79 -9.86 0.02
CA VAL A 863 -20.25 -8.50 0.12
C VAL A 863 -19.05 -8.33 -0.81
N GLN A 864 -18.13 -9.29 -0.88
CA GLN A 864 -17.00 -9.17 -1.80
C GLN A 864 -17.45 -9.16 -3.27
N LYS A 865 -18.36 -10.04 -3.67
CA LYS A 865 -18.96 -10.02 -5.02
C LYS A 865 -19.62 -8.67 -5.34
N HIS A 866 -20.20 -8.01 -4.34
CA HIS A 866 -20.74 -6.66 -4.52
C HIS A 866 -19.63 -5.64 -4.75
N LEU A 867 -18.59 -5.67 -3.92
CA LEU A 867 -17.45 -4.76 -4.03
C LEU A 867 -16.73 -4.90 -5.39
N ASP A 868 -16.67 -6.12 -5.94
CA ASP A 868 -16.12 -6.38 -7.27
C ASP A 868 -16.90 -5.62 -8.37
N ASN A 869 -18.23 -5.48 -8.25
CA ASN A 869 -19.05 -4.70 -9.18
C ASN A 869 -18.75 -3.19 -9.16
N PHE A 870 -18.02 -2.69 -8.17
CA PHE A 870 -17.56 -1.30 -8.07
C PHE A 870 -16.04 -1.20 -8.27
N GLY A 871 -15.42 -2.25 -8.80
CA GLY A 871 -13.98 -2.29 -9.08
C GLY A 871 -13.09 -2.35 -7.83
N LEU A 872 -13.61 -2.88 -6.70
CA LEU A 872 -12.85 -3.05 -5.46
C LEU A 872 -12.62 -4.55 -5.16
N GLY A 873 -11.54 -5.10 -5.72
CA GLY A 873 -11.17 -6.51 -5.55
C GLY A 873 -10.84 -6.91 -4.11
N ALA A 874 -10.76 -8.23 -3.87
CA ALA A 874 -10.64 -8.82 -2.53
C ALA A 874 -9.44 -8.34 -1.70
N GLU A 875 -8.33 -8.02 -2.36
CA GLU A 875 -7.13 -7.45 -1.73
C GLU A 875 -7.45 -6.16 -0.94
N PHE A 876 -8.22 -5.25 -1.53
CA PHE A 876 -8.63 -3.99 -0.92
C PHE A 876 -9.94 -4.10 -0.15
N GLY A 877 -10.87 -4.93 -0.62
CA GLY A 877 -12.20 -5.08 -0.04
C GLY A 877 -12.20 -5.87 1.27
N THR A 878 -11.51 -7.01 1.29
CA THR A 878 -11.59 -7.98 2.40
C THR A 878 -10.36 -7.95 3.30
N HIS A 879 -9.15 -7.86 2.72
CA HIS A 879 -7.90 -8.03 3.47
C HIS A 879 -7.29 -6.73 3.96
N SER A 880 -7.48 -5.63 3.23
CA SER A 880 -6.97 -4.31 3.61
C SER A 880 -7.90 -3.59 4.58
N ARG A 881 -7.31 -2.84 5.51
CA ARG A 881 -8.07 -1.94 6.39
C ARG A 881 -8.44 -0.65 5.66
N MET A 882 -9.57 -0.04 6.03
CA MET A 882 -10.05 1.22 5.46
C MET A 882 -9.03 2.38 5.60
N ARG A 883 -8.13 2.34 6.61
CA ARG A 883 -7.00 3.28 6.76
C ARG A 883 -6.04 3.28 5.57
N GLY A 884 -5.80 2.11 4.98
CA GLY A 884 -4.87 1.95 3.85
C GLY A 884 -5.48 2.28 2.49
N LEU A 885 -6.79 2.54 2.41
CA LEU A 885 -7.47 2.85 1.15
C LEU A 885 -7.27 4.32 0.75
N SER A 886 -7.09 4.53 -0.55
CA SER A 886 -7.09 5.87 -1.17
C SER A 886 -8.48 6.53 -1.11
N GLY A 887 -8.54 7.85 -1.33
CA GLY A 887 -9.81 8.60 -1.40
C GLY A 887 -10.80 8.00 -2.40
N GLY A 888 -10.37 7.75 -3.64
CA GLY A 888 -11.22 7.13 -4.67
C GLY A 888 -11.68 5.71 -4.33
N GLN A 889 -10.83 4.90 -3.68
CA GLN A 889 -11.25 3.58 -3.17
C GLN A 889 -12.30 3.71 -2.07
N LYS A 890 -12.18 4.69 -1.16
CA LYS A 890 -13.21 4.97 -0.16
C LYS A 890 -14.53 5.38 -0.80
N VAL A 891 -14.53 6.17 -1.89
CA VAL A 891 -15.77 6.49 -2.63
C VAL A 891 -16.42 5.23 -3.20
N LYS A 892 -15.64 4.31 -3.77
CA LYS A 892 -16.15 3.01 -4.25
C LYS A 892 -16.83 2.23 -3.12
N VAL A 893 -16.28 2.25 -1.91
CA VAL A 893 -16.90 1.63 -0.72
C VAL A 893 -18.21 2.33 -0.36
N VAL A 894 -18.26 3.67 -0.35
CA VAL A 894 -19.50 4.42 -0.08
C VAL A 894 -20.57 4.09 -1.12
N LEU A 895 -20.22 4.11 -2.41
CA LEU A 895 -21.13 3.78 -3.50
C LEU A 895 -21.66 2.35 -3.38
N ALA A 896 -20.76 1.39 -3.12
CA ALA A 896 -21.15 0.01 -2.91
C ALA A 896 -22.08 -0.13 -1.69
N ALA A 897 -21.76 0.50 -0.56
CA ALA A 897 -22.59 0.48 0.63
C ALA A 897 -23.97 1.09 0.38
N ALA A 898 -24.04 2.25 -0.28
CA ALA A 898 -25.29 2.93 -0.61
C ALA A 898 -26.19 2.10 -1.55
N MET A 899 -25.59 1.34 -2.46
CA MET A 899 -26.30 0.48 -3.42
C MET A 899 -26.65 -0.90 -2.86
N TRP A 900 -26.23 -1.25 -1.63
CA TRP A 900 -26.44 -2.59 -1.07
C TRP A 900 -27.92 -3.00 -1.01
N LEU A 901 -28.80 -2.04 -0.67
CA LEU A 901 -30.24 -2.26 -0.49
C LEU A 901 -31.07 -2.11 -1.79
N ASN A 902 -30.47 -2.22 -2.98
CA ASN A 902 -31.15 -2.13 -4.28
C ASN A 902 -32.11 -0.92 -4.34
N PRO A 903 -31.57 0.31 -4.24
CA PRO A 903 -32.36 1.54 -4.19
C PRO A 903 -33.11 1.80 -5.50
N HIS A 904 -34.18 2.59 -5.44
CA HIS A 904 -34.98 2.98 -6.61
C HIS A 904 -34.60 4.35 -7.14
N ILE A 905 -34.11 5.22 -6.25
CA ILE A 905 -33.54 6.53 -6.58
C ILE A 905 -32.13 6.59 -6.00
N LEU A 906 -31.17 6.94 -6.85
CA LEU A 906 -29.80 7.25 -6.46
C LEU A 906 -29.59 8.76 -6.52
N VAL A 907 -29.13 9.33 -5.41
CA VAL A 907 -28.77 10.74 -5.32
C VAL A 907 -27.26 10.85 -5.14
N LEU A 908 -26.59 11.50 -6.08
CA LEU A 908 -25.15 11.72 -6.09
C LEU A 908 -24.87 13.21 -5.89
N ASP A 909 -24.32 13.58 -4.75
CA ASP A 909 -23.89 14.95 -4.47
C ASP A 909 -22.40 15.08 -4.80
N GLU A 910 -22.09 15.73 -5.92
CA GLU A 910 -20.73 16.02 -6.36
C GLU A 910 -19.82 14.78 -6.55
N PRO A 911 -20.27 13.75 -7.32
CA PRO A 911 -19.53 12.49 -7.46
C PRO A 911 -18.19 12.64 -8.19
N THR A 912 -18.00 13.71 -8.96
CA THR A 912 -16.81 13.99 -9.75
C THR A 912 -15.60 14.41 -8.92
N ASN A 913 -15.80 14.96 -7.72
CA ASN A 913 -14.70 15.57 -6.94
C ASN A 913 -13.76 14.53 -6.32
N PHE A 914 -14.17 13.27 -6.26
CA PHE A 914 -13.42 12.21 -5.58
C PHE A 914 -13.26 10.94 -6.44
N LEU A 915 -13.80 10.97 -7.66
CA LEU A 915 -13.67 9.89 -8.63
C LEU A 915 -12.79 10.35 -9.78
N ASP A 916 -11.84 9.51 -10.09
CA ASP A 916 -10.99 9.62 -11.25
C ASP A 916 -11.75 9.41 -12.57
N ARG A 917 -11.21 9.88 -13.69
CA ARG A 917 -11.87 9.79 -15.01
C ARG A 917 -12.29 8.36 -15.41
N ASP A 918 -11.47 7.35 -15.10
CA ASP A 918 -11.83 5.94 -15.36
C ASP A 918 -13.03 5.49 -14.51
N SER A 919 -13.00 5.77 -13.19
CA SER A 919 -14.15 5.49 -12.33
C SER A 919 -15.36 6.36 -12.65
N LEU A 920 -15.16 7.56 -13.18
CA LEU A 920 -16.21 8.46 -13.62
C LEU A 920 -16.87 7.95 -14.92
N GLY A 921 -16.07 7.44 -15.86
CA GLY A 921 -16.56 6.71 -17.04
C GLY A 921 -17.32 5.45 -16.64
N ALA A 922 -16.76 4.66 -15.70
CA ALA A 922 -17.44 3.49 -15.12
C ALA A 922 -18.78 3.86 -14.46
N LEU A 923 -18.80 4.94 -13.69
CA LEU A 923 -19.99 5.48 -13.05
C LEU A 923 -21.00 5.98 -14.08
N ALA A 924 -20.55 6.69 -15.11
CA ALA A 924 -21.39 7.16 -16.20
C ALA A 924 -22.05 5.97 -16.94
N GLY A 925 -21.26 4.94 -17.28
CA GLY A 925 -21.77 3.69 -17.84
C GLY A 925 -22.82 3.03 -16.95
N ALA A 926 -22.53 2.89 -15.65
CA ALA A 926 -23.48 2.31 -14.70
C ALA A 926 -24.76 3.13 -14.54
N ILE A 927 -24.68 4.47 -14.56
CA ILE A 927 -25.85 5.36 -14.52
C ILE A 927 -26.70 5.23 -15.78
N LYS A 928 -26.08 5.08 -16.96
CA LYS A 928 -26.79 4.84 -18.23
C LYS A 928 -27.57 3.52 -18.18
N GLU A 929 -26.97 2.46 -17.64
CA GLU A 929 -27.60 1.13 -17.56
C GLU A 929 -28.60 0.96 -16.40
N PHE A 930 -28.48 1.75 -15.33
CA PHE A 930 -29.26 1.56 -14.11
C PHE A 930 -30.78 1.67 -14.33
N GLY A 931 -31.53 0.65 -13.91
CA GLY A 931 -32.99 0.62 -14.06
C GLY A 931 -33.79 1.62 -13.21
N GLY A 932 -33.14 2.32 -12.26
CA GLY A 932 -33.76 3.29 -11.34
C GLY A 932 -33.48 4.75 -11.69
N GLY A 933 -34.08 5.67 -10.94
CA GLY A 933 -33.92 7.11 -11.17
C GLY A 933 -32.63 7.64 -10.56
N VAL A 934 -32.02 8.63 -11.20
CA VAL A 934 -30.76 9.25 -10.74
C VAL A 934 -30.91 10.76 -10.66
N VAL A 935 -30.52 11.34 -9.53
CA VAL A 935 -30.40 12.79 -9.31
C VAL A 935 -28.93 13.08 -9.02
N MET A 936 -28.29 13.89 -9.84
CA MET A 936 -26.87 14.23 -9.72
C MET A 936 -26.70 15.73 -9.52
N ILE A 937 -25.96 16.12 -8.49
CA ILE A 937 -25.41 17.46 -8.33
C ILE A 937 -23.98 17.39 -8.85
N SER A 938 -23.64 18.18 -9.85
CA SER A 938 -22.27 18.28 -10.35
C SER A 938 -22.05 19.61 -11.06
N HIS A 939 -20.83 20.14 -10.94
CA HIS A 939 -20.35 21.27 -11.72
C HIS A 939 -19.71 20.86 -13.05
N ASN A 940 -19.46 19.57 -13.27
CA ASN A 940 -18.87 19.05 -14.50
C ASN A 940 -19.94 18.89 -15.60
N ARG A 941 -19.91 19.79 -16.58
CA ARG A 941 -20.86 19.79 -17.71
C ARG A 941 -20.73 18.56 -18.61
N GLU A 942 -19.51 18.09 -18.87
CA GLU A 942 -19.31 16.89 -19.69
C GLU A 942 -20.02 15.68 -19.07
N PHE A 943 -19.94 15.54 -17.75
CA PHE A 943 -20.60 14.46 -17.02
C PHE A 943 -22.13 14.62 -16.99
N THR A 944 -22.65 15.83 -16.72
CA THR A 944 -24.09 16.06 -16.67
C THR A 944 -24.74 15.97 -18.05
N ASP A 945 -24.11 16.53 -19.08
CA ASP A 945 -24.67 16.59 -20.44
C ASP A 945 -24.70 15.20 -21.09
N ALA A 946 -23.76 14.32 -20.73
CA ALA A 946 -23.72 12.95 -21.19
C ALA A 946 -24.80 12.04 -20.55
N LEU A 947 -25.35 12.41 -19.39
CA LEU A 947 -26.18 11.52 -18.56
C LEU A 947 -27.59 12.06 -18.26
N ALA A 948 -27.76 13.37 -18.11
CA ALA A 948 -29.00 13.97 -17.68
C ALA A 948 -29.95 14.22 -18.87
N ILE A 949 -31.23 13.97 -18.61
CA ILE A 949 -32.34 14.23 -19.54
C ILE A 949 -33.07 15.53 -19.12
N GLU A 950 -33.02 15.83 -17.82
CA GLU A 950 -33.67 16.99 -17.20
C GLU A 950 -32.64 17.76 -16.36
N THR A 951 -32.74 19.08 -16.37
CA THR A 951 -31.83 19.98 -15.64
C THR A 951 -32.62 20.87 -14.70
N TRP A 952 -32.23 20.86 -13.43
CA TRP A 952 -32.81 21.65 -12.35
C TRP A 952 -31.87 22.81 -12.01
N ASN A 953 -32.25 24.00 -12.46
CA ASN A 953 -31.50 25.24 -12.25
C ASN A 953 -31.97 25.89 -10.95
N VAL A 954 -31.13 25.88 -9.92
CA VAL A 954 -31.42 26.50 -8.62
C VAL A 954 -30.68 27.83 -8.51
N VAL A 955 -31.42 28.94 -8.46
CA VAL A 955 -30.86 30.29 -8.35
C VAL A 955 -31.61 31.06 -7.28
N ALA A 956 -30.89 31.58 -6.28
CA ALA A 956 -31.46 32.38 -5.19
C ALA A 956 -32.67 31.72 -4.48
N GLY A 957 -32.61 30.39 -4.27
CA GLY A 957 -33.69 29.64 -3.60
C GLY A 957 -34.93 29.38 -4.46
N GLN A 958 -34.91 29.73 -5.75
CA GLN A 958 -35.94 29.40 -6.73
C GLN A 958 -35.45 28.31 -7.68
N LEU A 959 -36.39 27.49 -8.18
CA LEU A 959 -36.11 26.39 -9.09
C LEU A 959 -36.73 26.67 -10.47
N SER A 960 -35.94 26.54 -11.52
CA SER A 960 -36.42 26.42 -12.90
C SER A 960 -36.00 25.07 -13.49
N ILE A 961 -36.93 24.38 -14.15
CA ILE A 961 -36.71 23.06 -14.72
C ILE A 961 -36.63 23.20 -16.25
N GLU A 962 -35.56 22.67 -16.84
CA GLU A 962 -35.31 22.62 -18.27
C GLU A 962 -35.18 21.16 -18.73
N GLY A 963 -35.65 20.85 -19.94
CA GLY A 963 -35.70 19.47 -20.48
C GLY A 963 -37.11 18.89 -20.56
N GLN A 964 -37.29 17.84 -21.36
CA GLN A 964 -38.58 17.13 -21.53
C GLN A 964 -38.48 15.70 -21.01
N VAL A 965 -39.32 15.35 -20.04
CA VAL A 965 -39.61 13.95 -19.72
C VAL A 965 -40.50 13.41 -20.82
N ALA A 966 -39.93 12.69 -21.79
CA ALA A 966 -40.73 11.86 -22.69
C ALA A 966 -41.55 10.87 -21.85
N GLU A 967 -42.83 10.63 -22.20
CA GLU A 967 -43.63 9.60 -21.52
C GLU A 967 -42.97 8.23 -21.72
N ASP A 968 -42.12 7.81 -20.76
CA ASP A 968 -41.51 6.49 -20.78
C ASP A 968 -42.59 5.43 -20.47
N LYS A 969 -43.11 4.84 -21.56
CA LYS A 969 -44.11 3.78 -21.55
C LYS A 969 -43.49 2.38 -21.41
N THR A 970 -42.19 2.29 -21.15
CA THR A 970 -41.52 1.00 -20.94
C THR A 970 -42.16 0.28 -19.76
N LYS A 971 -42.72 -0.91 -20.04
CA LYS A 971 -43.34 -1.76 -19.03
C LYS A 971 -42.24 -2.39 -18.18
N ILE A 972 -42.46 -2.39 -16.88
CA ILE A 972 -41.56 -3.06 -15.93
C ILE A 972 -41.92 -4.56 -15.96
N GLU A 973 -41.03 -5.38 -16.52
CA GLU A 973 -41.13 -6.83 -16.44
C GLU A 973 -40.55 -7.31 -15.11
N GLN A 974 -41.22 -8.28 -14.47
CA GLN A 974 -40.70 -8.93 -13.27
C GLN A 974 -39.60 -9.89 -13.73
N ILE A 975 -38.34 -9.54 -13.43
CA ILE A 975 -37.19 -10.42 -13.69
C ILE A 975 -37.21 -11.51 -12.61
N ASP A 976 -37.26 -12.78 -13.04
CA ASP A 976 -37.11 -13.93 -12.14
C ASP A 976 -35.67 -13.99 -11.60
N ALA A 977 -35.52 -14.32 -10.31
CA ALA A 977 -34.33 -14.11 -9.49
C ALA A 977 -33.01 -14.73 -10.02
N GLU A 978 -31.88 -14.07 -9.70
CA GLU A 978 -30.51 -14.56 -9.87
C GLU A 978 -30.15 -15.70 -8.88
N GLU A 979 -29.19 -16.53 -9.25
CA GLU A 979 -28.62 -17.60 -8.39
C GLU A 979 -28.04 -17.00 -7.09
N SER A 980 -28.68 -17.29 -5.94
CA SER A 980 -28.17 -16.88 -4.63
C SER A 980 -27.31 -17.99 -4.00
N VAL A 981 -26.39 -17.63 -3.12
CA VAL A 981 -25.52 -18.59 -2.41
C VAL A 981 -25.83 -18.48 -0.92
N ASP A 982 -26.10 -19.61 -0.26
CA ASP A 982 -26.37 -19.65 1.18
C ASP A 982 -25.11 -19.34 2.03
N ALA A 983 -25.29 -19.25 3.35
CA ALA A 983 -24.20 -18.97 4.29
C ALA A 983 -23.06 -20.02 4.29
N PHE A 984 -23.29 -21.20 3.70
CA PHE A 984 -22.34 -22.30 3.59
C PHE A 984 -21.72 -22.42 2.19
N GLY A 985 -22.07 -21.55 1.25
CA GLY A 985 -21.51 -21.58 -0.11
C GLY A 985 -22.32 -22.41 -1.11
N ASN A 986 -23.51 -22.91 -0.76
CA ASN A 986 -24.35 -23.69 -1.66
C ASN A 986 -25.26 -22.79 -2.51
N LYS A 987 -25.46 -23.16 -3.78
CA LYS A 987 -26.38 -22.45 -4.68
C LYS A 987 -27.84 -22.72 -4.28
N VAL A 988 -28.60 -21.66 -3.98
CA VAL A 988 -30.04 -21.70 -3.69
C VAL A 988 -30.77 -20.87 -4.75
N VAL A 989 -31.69 -21.54 -5.47
CA VAL A 989 -32.57 -20.89 -6.45
C VAL A 989 -33.90 -20.54 -5.76
N THR A 990 -34.08 -19.26 -5.44
CA THR A 990 -35.34 -18.79 -4.85
C THR A 990 -36.32 -18.43 -5.96
N LYS A 991 -37.21 -19.36 -6.34
CA LYS A 991 -38.26 -19.08 -7.33
C LYS A 991 -39.34 -18.18 -6.73
N VAL A 992 -39.39 -16.91 -7.13
CA VAL A 992 -40.53 -16.05 -6.82
C VAL A 992 -41.69 -16.47 -7.74
N LYS A 993 -42.76 -17.06 -7.17
CA LYS A 993 -43.92 -17.53 -7.97
C LYS A 993 -44.67 -16.33 -8.57
N ARG A 994 -44.67 -16.19 -9.90
CA ARG A 994 -45.48 -15.21 -10.64
C ARG A 994 -46.98 -15.57 -10.56
N LYS A 995 -47.85 -14.63 -10.15
CA LYS A 995 -49.32 -14.80 -10.23
C LYS A 995 -49.78 -14.81 -11.70
N LEU A 996 -50.52 -15.85 -12.10
CA LEU A 996 -51.09 -16.02 -13.43
C LEU A 996 -52.08 -14.89 -13.78
N THR A 997 -52.03 -14.36 -14.99
CA THR A 997 -53.02 -13.35 -15.43
C THR A 997 -54.40 -13.98 -15.62
N ARG A 998 -55.49 -13.18 -15.52
CA ARG A 998 -56.88 -13.67 -15.72
C ARG A 998 -57.11 -14.40 -17.05
N LYS A 999 -56.36 -14.04 -18.10
CA LYS A 999 -56.44 -14.67 -19.42
C LYS A 999 -55.75 -16.04 -19.43
N GLU A 1000 -54.56 -16.14 -18.84
CA GLU A 1000 -53.80 -17.39 -18.68
C GLU A 1000 -54.53 -18.36 -17.75
N LEU A 1001 -55.16 -17.86 -16.69
CA LEU A 1001 -55.97 -18.66 -15.77
C LEU A 1001 -57.19 -19.28 -16.48
N LYS A 1002 -57.91 -18.49 -17.29
CA LYS A 1002 -59.02 -18.99 -18.12
C LYS A 1002 -58.55 -20.03 -19.14
N ALA A 1003 -57.35 -19.85 -19.71
CA ALA A 1003 -56.78 -20.80 -20.65
C ALA A 1003 -56.41 -22.13 -19.96
N LYS A 1004 -55.78 -22.08 -18.78
CA LYS A 1004 -55.47 -23.28 -17.98
C LYS A 1004 -56.72 -23.99 -17.47
N LEU A 1005 -57.73 -23.27 -17.02
CA LEU A 1005 -59.02 -23.85 -16.60
C LEU A 1005 -59.76 -24.52 -17.78
N LYS A 1006 -59.65 -23.95 -18.98
CA LYS A 1006 -60.18 -24.56 -20.20
C LYS A 1006 -59.39 -25.82 -20.58
N ALA A 1007 -58.06 -25.77 -20.50
CA ALA A 1007 -57.20 -26.92 -20.76
C ALA A 1007 -57.45 -28.08 -19.77
N LYS A 1008 -57.67 -27.77 -18.48
CA LYS A 1008 -58.09 -28.76 -17.47
C LYS A 1008 -59.42 -29.41 -17.84
N LYS A 1009 -60.45 -28.61 -18.16
CA LYS A 1009 -61.76 -29.13 -18.60
C LYS A 1009 -61.69 -29.97 -19.88
N ASP A 1010 -60.82 -29.62 -20.81
CA ASP A 1010 -60.64 -30.36 -22.06
C ASP A 1010 -59.82 -31.66 -21.84
N ALA A 1011 -58.89 -31.69 -20.87
CA ALA A 1011 -58.15 -32.88 -20.46
C ALA A 1011 -59.02 -33.87 -19.67
N GLU A 1012 -59.84 -33.38 -18.73
CA GLU A 1012 -60.81 -34.18 -17.98
C GLU A 1012 -61.84 -34.83 -18.93
N LYS A 1013 -62.26 -34.13 -19.98
CA LYS A 1013 -63.13 -34.69 -21.03
C LYS A 1013 -62.46 -35.77 -21.87
N ARG A 1014 -61.13 -35.80 -21.94
CA ARG A 1014 -60.35 -36.85 -22.62
C ARG A 1014 -59.98 -38.01 -21.67
N GLY A 1015 -60.39 -37.96 -20.41
CA GLY A 1015 -60.10 -39.00 -19.42
C GLY A 1015 -58.69 -38.95 -18.82
N GLU A 1016 -57.98 -37.84 -18.98
CA GLU A 1016 -56.63 -37.63 -18.44
C GLU A 1016 -56.68 -36.99 -17.04
N TYR A 1017 -55.85 -37.46 -16.11
CA TYR A 1017 -55.75 -36.89 -14.76
C TYR A 1017 -54.91 -35.60 -14.79
N TYR A 1018 -55.49 -34.50 -14.29
CA TYR A 1018 -54.86 -33.18 -14.24
C TYR A 1018 -54.70 -32.75 -12.78
N SER A 1019 -53.46 -32.54 -12.33
CA SER A 1019 -53.14 -32.21 -10.93
C SER A 1019 -53.56 -30.77 -10.60
N ASP A 1020 -54.14 -30.55 -9.40
CA ASP A 1020 -54.45 -29.20 -8.91
C ASP A 1020 -53.19 -28.35 -8.66
N SER A 1021 -52.02 -28.98 -8.48
CA SER A 1021 -50.73 -28.28 -8.38
C SER A 1021 -50.34 -27.52 -9.65
N ASP A 1022 -50.92 -27.85 -10.81
CA ASP A 1022 -50.65 -27.17 -12.07
C ASP A 1022 -51.49 -25.88 -12.26
N LEU A 1023 -52.46 -25.68 -11.36
CA LEU A 1023 -53.25 -24.45 -11.20
C LEU A 1023 -52.71 -23.51 -10.11
N ASP A 1024 -51.60 -23.86 -9.45
CA ASP A 1024 -51.02 -23.09 -8.34
C ASP A 1024 -50.51 -21.70 -8.76
N GLY A 1025 -51.46 -20.77 -8.77
CA GLY A 1025 -51.31 -19.32 -8.63
C GLY A 1025 -52.53 -18.71 -7.92
N TYR A 1026 -53.31 -19.56 -7.24
CA TYR A 1026 -54.56 -19.26 -6.55
C TYR A 1026 -54.30 -19.39 -5.04
N GLU A 1027 -54.03 -18.28 -4.38
CA GLU A 1027 -54.30 -18.12 -2.95
C GLU A 1027 -55.37 -17.03 -2.87
N GLU A 1028 -56.50 -17.37 -2.24
CA GLU A 1028 -57.58 -16.43 -1.88
C GLU A 1028 -57.08 -15.36 -0.90
#